data_AF-A0A158QK45-F1
#
_entry.id   AF-A0A158QK45-F1
#
_cell.length_a   1.000
_cell.length_b   1.000
_cell.length_c   1.000
_cell.angle_alpha   90.00
_cell.angle_beta   90.00
_cell.angle_gamma   90.00
#
_symmetry.space_group_name_H-M   'P 1'
#
loop_
_entity.id
_entity.type
_entity.pdbx_description
1 polymer ?
#
loop_
_entity_poly.entity_id
_entity_poly.type
_entity_poly.pdbx_seq_one_letter_code
_entity_poly.pdbx_strand_id
1 'polypeptide(L)'
;MNPREKWTDTNRFSTGGLIESDENRAIFWKVVADHPSIFANKFAVAFDGAHQLYTPYRLEFPDKRNSMRLEADVPLAKDSRERTPCAVSFQCVGPVLIEMRRTRTNNLDERVLTPIQILDIVCRQSLTCPFIDNAANFYSWKSSCYRIPINGALALDLEGGKEMWTGFFSSAHVASGWKPLLNIDVAHTAFYKAKISMVQFMCDVLNERAGAYRNPSSTTRSSYGTTAQPGRTYCASRGGTATSAGRGGYHTYAPRTTHPTTQRHEESLGMLSPSSLYKEFSLSNHEMKILAEAVKGIKIRISHRKGAVRVYRVNSLQMPADQLTFKGVTEDGRETIKSVAQYFAEKYAELRFPKLPCLHVGPPTRNIFFPLEVCEMDTPQKYNKKLSEKQTSSIIRAAAVDASQREERIAQLCQQAGFDRDPFLKEFGLSVSPRMFETMARVIQPPQIMFGDNSKMVDPIVHPKDGAWSMDNQTLYLPATCGSYSMIALVNPRDQNLLQGFCQALYAKATQMGMDFPKWPDLVKYGRGRDDVVILFNEIANEYKQTSTSCDLVIVVLPGKNSDIYMTVKESSDMIHGIMSQCVLMKNVQRPSPATCSNIILKVNMKLGGINSRIVADNITHKYIIDQPTLVVGIDVTHPTQAEERMNIPSVAAVRDMKGVPINSKRNDVRQRFIDKLFCLVHLTERNTYTASPMIQSAMNSTKTHGQGHFRKRLKGTVNDKFG
;
A
#
# COMPACT_ATOMS: atom_id res chain seq x y z
N MET A 1 -30.24 1.07 36.81
CA MET A 1 -30.85 0.30 35.71
C MET A 1 -30.23 0.76 34.40
N ASN A 2 -29.45 -0.12 33.77
CA ASN A 2 -29.07 0.02 32.36
C ASN A 2 -30.26 -0.49 31.53
N PRO A 3 -30.60 0.21 30.46
CA PRO A 3 -30.69 -0.46 29.18
C PRO A 3 -29.56 0.03 28.30
N ARG A 4 -28.67 -0.92 27.99
CA ARG A 4 -27.81 -0.87 26.82
C ARG A 4 -28.73 -0.98 25.60
N GLU A 5 -28.68 -0.02 24.68
CA GLU A 5 -29.00 -0.31 23.29
C GLU A 5 -27.94 0.30 22.37
N LYS A 6 -27.11 -0.61 21.87
CA LYS A 6 -26.15 -0.42 20.81
C LYS A 6 -26.95 -0.59 19.53
N TRP A 7 -27.18 0.49 18.78
CA TRP A 7 -27.84 0.38 17.48
C TRP A 7 -26.81 -0.07 16.45
N THR A 8 -27.01 -1.28 15.93
CA THR A 8 -26.31 -1.79 14.74
C THR A 8 -27.03 -1.28 13.49
N ASP A 9 -26.21 -0.85 12.54
CA ASP A 9 -26.49 -0.54 11.13
C ASP A 9 -27.80 -1.14 10.58
N THR A 10 -28.79 -0.29 10.30
CA THR A 10 -30.01 -0.67 9.58
C THR A 10 -30.04 -0.11 8.15
N ASN A 11 -28.90 -0.13 7.46
CA ASN A 11 -28.87 -0.18 6.01
C ASN A 11 -29.16 -1.61 5.52
N ARG A 12 -30.39 -2.07 5.70
CA ARG A 12 -30.83 -3.40 5.26
C ARG A 12 -31.97 -3.31 4.26
N PHE A 13 -31.89 -4.13 3.21
CA PHE A 13 -33.09 -4.51 2.47
C PHE A 13 -34.12 -5.12 3.44
N SER A 14 -35.41 -4.97 3.13
CA SER A 14 -36.49 -5.74 3.79
C SER A 14 -36.27 -7.26 3.75
N THR A 15 -35.35 -7.73 2.88
CA THR A 15 -34.92 -9.12 2.72
C THR A 15 -33.57 -9.46 3.39
N GLY A 16 -33.00 -8.57 4.21
CA GLY A 16 -31.86 -8.90 5.10
C GLY A 16 -30.44 -8.70 4.54
N GLY A 17 -30.27 -8.11 3.35
CA GLY A 17 -28.94 -7.79 2.79
C GLY A 17 -28.41 -6.40 3.21
N LEU A 18 -27.09 -6.26 3.41
CA LEU A 18 -26.43 -4.96 3.65
C LEU A 18 -26.37 -4.12 2.36
N ILE A 19 -26.82 -2.87 2.44
CA ILE A 19 -26.70 -1.88 1.35
C ILE A 19 -25.28 -1.28 1.39
N GLU A 20 -24.59 -1.26 0.25
CA GLU A 20 -23.25 -0.67 0.17
C GLU A 20 -23.31 0.86 0.10
N SER A 21 -22.21 1.56 0.46
CA SER A 21 -22.21 3.04 0.52
C SER A 21 -22.55 3.71 -0.81
N ASP A 22 -22.12 3.16 -1.95
CA ASP A 22 -22.47 3.67 -3.28
C ASP A 22 -23.97 3.47 -3.58
N GLU A 23 -24.54 2.33 -3.15
CA GLU A 23 -25.98 2.06 -3.27
C GLU A 23 -26.80 3.01 -2.38
N ASN A 24 -26.35 3.27 -1.15
CA ASN A 24 -26.97 4.26 -0.25
C ASN A 24 -27.02 5.66 -0.89
N ARG A 25 -25.91 6.09 -1.51
CA ARG A 25 -25.85 7.39 -2.21
C ARG A 25 -26.81 7.44 -3.38
N ALA A 26 -26.88 6.38 -4.19
CA ALA A 26 -27.81 6.32 -5.31
C ALA A 26 -29.28 6.42 -4.85
N ILE A 27 -29.65 5.68 -3.80
CA ILE A 27 -31.00 5.73 -3.22
C ILE A 27 -31.30 7.14 -2.69
N PHE A 28 -30.40 7.70 -1.89
CA PHE A 28 -30.55 9.03 -1.32
C PHE A 28 -30.76 10.11 -2.40
N TRP A 29 -29.91 10.14 -3.42
CA TRP A 29 -30.01 11.16 -4.46
C TRP A 29 -31.25 10.99 -5.35
N LYS A 30 -31.75 9.76 -5.52
CA LYS A 30 -33.03 9.54 -6.18
C LYS A 30 -34.20 10.09 -5.35
N VAL A 31 -34.19 9.87 -4.04
CA VAL A 31 -35.19 10.45 -3.13
C VAL A 31 -35.17 11.98 -3.20
N VAL A 32 -33.98 12.59 -3.19
CA VAL A 32 -33.84 14.05 -3.34
C VAL A 32 -34.39 14.54 -4.69
N ALA A 33 -34.13 13.81 -5.78
CA ALA A 33 -34.64 14.16 -7.11
C ALA A 33 -36.18 14.13 -7.18
N ASP A 34 -36.79 13.11 -6.57
CA ASP A 34 -38.24 12.84 -6.68
C ASP A 34 -39.08 13.75 -5.78
N HIS A 35 -38.47 14.47 -4.83
CA HIS A 35 -39.15 15.31 -3.84
C HIS A 35 -38.68 16.77 -3.86
N PRO A 36 -38.84 17.49 -4.99
CA PRO A 36 -38.36 18.87 -5.12
C PRO A 36 -39.09 19.87 -4.21
N SER A 37 -40.29 19.55 -3.72
CA SER A 37 -41.01 20.39 -2.76
C SER A 37 -40.31 20.50 -1.41
N ILE A 38 -39.57 19.46 -1.03
CA ILE A 38 -38.80 19.41 0.22
C ILE A 38 -37.36 19.87 -0.03
N PHE A 39 -36.78 19.40 -1.14
CA PHE A 39 -35.40 19.71 -1.53
C PHE A 39 -35.36 20.73 -2.67
N ALA A 40 -36.00 21.89 -2.47
CA ALA A 40 -36.08 22.95 -3.49
C ALA A 40 -34.68 23.37 -3.99
N ASN A 41 -33.71 23.42 -3.07
CA ASN A 41 -32.31 23.54 -3.42
C ASN A 41 -31.53 22.28 -3.04
N LYS A 42 -31.38 21.36 -4.01
CA LYS A 42 -30.62 20.12 -3.86
C LYS A 42 -29.12 20.32 -3.52
N PHE A 43 -28.57 21.50 -3.79
CA PHE A 43 -27.18 21.83 -3.48
C PHE A 43 -26.98 22.34 -2.05
N ALA A 44 -28.07 22.62 -1.33
CA ALA A 44 -28.06 22.94 0.10
C ALA A 44 -28.10 21.68 0.98
N VAL A 45 -27.63 20.54 0.47
CA VAL A 45 -27.75 19.22 1.11
C VAL A 45 -26.42 18.48 1.06
N ALA A 46 -25.88 18.11 2.22
CA ALA A 46 -24.60 17.40 2.34
C ALA A 46 -24.79 16.07 3.10
N PHE A 47 -24.55 14.95 2.42
CA PHE A 47 -24.77 13.59 2.89
C PHE A 47 -23.47 12.79 2.89
N ASP A 48 -23.18 12.10 4.00
CA ASP A 48 -21.93 11.33 4.15
C ASP A 48 -21.89 10.05 3.29
N GLY A 49 -23.04 9.55 2.83
CA GLY A 49 -23.18 8.26 2.15
C GLY A 49 -23.57 7.11 3.07
N ALA A 50 -23.88 7.40 4.34
CA ALA A 50 -24.30 6.43 5.34
C ALA A 50 -25.53 6.93 6.11
N HIS A 51 -25.36 7.78 7.12
CA HIS A 51 -26.44 8.13 8.06
C HIS A 51 -26.45 9.61 8.48
N GLN A 52 -25.52 10.43 8.01
CA GLN A 52 -25.41 11.83 8.41
C GLN A 52 -25.75 12.77 7.26
N LEU A 53 -26.66 13.70 7.53
CA LEU A 53 -27.14 14.71 6.60
C LEU A 53 -27.06 16.08 7.24
N TYR A 54 -26.56 17.07 6.50
CA TYR A 54 -26.48 18.46 6.92
C TYR A 54 -27.11 19.35 5.87
N THR A 55 -27.73 20.43 6.36
CA THR A 55 -28.36 21.48 5.54
C THR A 55 -28.09 22.83 6.21
N PRO A 56 -27.86 23.92 5.44
CA PRO A 56 -27.63 25.25 6.01
C PRO A 56 -28.93 25.89 6.53
N TYR A 57 -30.08 25.42 6.05
CA TYR A 57 -31.41 25.87 6.45
C TYR A 57 -32.23 24.69 6.96
N ARG A 58 -33.17 24.96 7.86
CA ARG A 58 -34.08 23.92 8.37
C ARG A 58 -34.97 23.41 7.23
N LEU A 59 -34.97 22.09 7.01
CA LEU A 59 -35.95 21.45 6.13
C LEU A 59 -37.32 21.47 6.80
N GLU A 60 -38.33 21.93 6.06
CA GLU A 60 -39.72 21.93 6.50
C GLU A 60 -40.35 20.57 6.19
N PHE A 61 -40.66 19.80 7.24
CA PHE A 61 -41.37 18.52 7.08
C PHE A 61 -42.89 18.75 7.14
N PRO A 62 -43.70 17.93 6.43
CA PRO A 62 -45.16 17.96 6.54
C PRO A 62 -45.61 17.89 8.00
N ASP A 63 -46.68 18.63 8.33
CA ASP A 63 -47.26 18.74 9.67
C ASP A 63 -46.30 19.22 10.77
N LYS A 64 -45.19 19.90 10.44
CA LYS A 64 -44.17 20.36 11.40
C LYS A 64 -43.57 19.23 12.25
N ARG A 65 -43.56 17.99 11.74
CA ARG A 65 -42.93 16.85 12.43
C ARG A 65 -41.41 17.00 12.41
N ASN A 66 -40.71 16.31 13.32
CA ASN A 66 -39.25 16.24 13.34
C ASN A 66 -38.69 15.04 12.55
N SER A 67 -39.56 14.26 11.89
CA SER A 67 -39.16 13.16 11.05
C SER A 67 -40.09 13.01 9.85
N MET A 68 -39.56 12.42 8.78
CA MET A 68 -40.33 12.04 7.60
C MET A 68 -39.75 10.79 6.95
N ARG A 69 -40.58 10.08 6.19
CA ARG A 69 -40.16 8.94 5.38
C ARG A 69 -40.55 9.23 3.94
N LEU A 70 -39.59 9.17 3.05
CA LEU A 70 -39.77 9.42 1.63
C LEU A 70 -39.44 8.15 0.86
N GLU A 71 -40.19 7.89 -0.21
CA GLU A 71 -40.06 6.65 -0.99
C GLU A 71 -39.65 6.98 -2.42
N ALA A 72 -38.77 6.17 -2.99
CA ALA A 72 -38.34 6.31 -4.37
C ALA A 72 -38.09 4.95 -5.00
N ASP A 73 -38.41 4.86 -6.29
CA ASP A 73 -38.07 3.70 -7.10
C ASP A 73 -36.65 3.87 -7.65
N VAL A 74 -35.77 2.95 -7.24
CA VAL A 74 -34.34 3.00 -7.58
C VAL A 74 -33.95 1.72 -8.32
N PRO A 75 -33.25 1.81 -9.47
CA PRO A 75 -32.63 0.63 -10.06
C PRO A 75 -31.42 0.21 -9.22
N LEU A 76 -31.49 -0.93 -8.55
CA LEU A 76 -30.41 -1.44 -7.71
C LEU A 76 -29.66 -2.58 -8.39
N ALA A 77 -28.33 -2.50 -8.41
CA ALA A 77 -27.47 -3.43 -9.14
C ALA A 77 -27.61 -4.90 -8.68
N LYS A 78 -28.01 -5.12 -7.42
CA LYS A 78 -28.22 -6.46 -6.83
C LYS A 78 -29.64 -7.00 -7.00
N ASP A 79 -30.61 -6.12 -7.24
CA ASP A 79 -32.01 -6.49 -7.44
C ASP A 79 -32.24 -6.83 -8.92
N SER A 80 -33.12 -7.81 -9.18
CA SER A 80 -33.53 -8.16 -10.54
C SER A 80 -34.65 -7.26 -11.07
N ARG A 81 -35.34 -6.55 -10.19
CA ARG A 81 -36.40 -5.62 -10.58
C ARG A 81 -35.78 -4.39 -11.25
N GLU A 82 -36.42 -3.94 -12.32
CA GLU A 82 -36.05 -2.71 -13.01
C GLU A 82 -36.23 -1.48 -12.10
N ARG A 83 -37.17 -1.58 -11.15
CA ARG A 83 -37.43 -0.59 -10.09
C ARG A 83 -37.55 -1.30 -8.75
N THR A 84 -36.70 -0.94 -7.80
CA THR A 84 -36.80 -1.40 -6.42
C THR A 84 -37.38 -0.27 -5.56
N PRO A 85 -38.56 -0.47 -4.93
CA PRO A 85 -39.09 0.52 -4.01
C PRO A 85 -38.19 0.61 -2.79
N CYS A 86 -37.60 1.78 -2.58
CA CYS A 86 -36.73 2.10 -1.46
C CYS A 86 -37.37 3.23 -0.65
N ALA A 87 -37.08 3.28 0.65
CA ALA A 87 -37.50 4.38 1.50
C ALA A 87 -36.32 4.92 2.30
N VAL A 88 -36.25 6.25 2.44
CA VAL A 88 -35.28 6.94 3.27
C VAL A 88 -36.03 7.67 4.38
N SER A 89 -35.67 7.36 5.62
CA SER A 89 -36.21 8.03 6.80
C SER A 89 -35.28 9.15 7.23
N PHE A 90 -35.82 10.36 7.34
CA PHE A 90 -35.13 11.55 7.82
C PHE A 90 -35.59 11.86 9.23
N GLN A 91 -34.65 12.19 10.11
CA GLN A 91 -34.94 12.64 11.47
C GLN A 91 -34.07 13.85 11.80
N CYS A 92 -34.70 14.97 12.15
CA CYS A 92 -34.00 16.17 12.59
C CYS A 92 -33.48 15.97 14.02
N VAL A 93 -32.15 15.90 14.15
CA VAL A 93 -31.47 15.69 15.46
C VAL A 93 -31.21 17.01 16.20
N GLY A 94 -31.08 18.12 15.47
CA GLY A 94 -30.89 19.46 16.04
C GLY A 94 -29.92 20.32 15.22
N PRO A 95 -29.81 21.63 15.54
CA PRO A 95 -28.88 22.53 14.88
C PRO A 95 -27.43 22.27 15.33
N VAL A 96 -26.47 22.50 14.43
CA VAL A 96 -25.03 22.44 14.74
C VAL A 96 -24.40 23.81 14.49
N LEU A 97 -23.74 24.36 15.51
CA LEU A 97 -22.97 25.59 15.38
C LEU A 97 -21.55 25.28 14.87
N ILE A 98 -21.22 25.76 13.67
CA ILE A 98 -19.87 25.66 13.09
C ILE A 98 -18.97 26.76 13.68
N GLU A 99 -18.47 26.54 14.89
CA GLU A 99 -17.50 27.44 15.54
C GLU A 99 -16.13 26.77 15.70
N MET A 100 -15.15 27.20 14.89
CA MET A 100 -13.80 26.59 14.90
C MET A 100 -13.10 26.74 16.25
N ARG A 101 -13.39 27.78 17.05
CA ARG A 101 -12.83 28.00 18.39
C ARG A 101 -13.14 26.88 19.38
N ARG A 102 -14.33 26.29 19.28
CA ARG A 102 -14.78 25.22 20.18
C ARG A 102 -14.24 23.85 19.81
N THR A 103 -13.66 23.68 18.62
CA THR A 103 -13.11 22.38 18.16
C THR A 103 -11.94 21.87 19.00
N ARG A 104 -11.26 22.73 19.77
CA ARG A 104 -10.16 22.35 20.68
C ARG A 104 -10.56 22.19 22.15
N THR A 105 -11.76 22.62 22.57
CA THR A 105 -12.15 22.45 23.97
C THR A 105 -12.30 20.96 24.23
N ASN A 106 -11.51 20.39 25.13
CA ASN A 106 -11.42 18.95 25.44
C ASN A 106 -12.74 18.28 25.90
N ASN A 107 -13.85 19.01 25.93
CA ASN A 107 -15.23 18.55 26.10
C ASN A 107 -15.87 18.33 24.74
N LEU A 108 -15.83 17.10 24.25
CA LEU A 108 -16.66 16.65 23.14
C LEU A 108 -17.60 15.60 23.70
N ASP A 109 -18.81 16.04 24.06
CA ASP A 109 -19.98 15.17 24.08
C ASP A 109 -20.09 14.55 22.67
N GLU A 110 -20.37 13.24 22.56
CA GLU A 110 -20.45 12.54 21.27
C GLU A 110 -21.53 13.12 20.35
N ARG A 111 -22.43 13.95 20.89
CA ARG A 111 -23.46 14.69 20.15
C ARG A 111 -22.93 15.95 19.44
N VAL A 112 -21.70 16.39 19.76
CA VAL A 112 -21.01 17.47 19.05
C VAL A 112 -20.19 16.84 17.92
N LEU A 113 -20.87 16.57 16.80
CA LEU A 113 -20.19 16.31 15.54
C LEU A 113 -19.20 17.44 15.30
N THR A 114 -17.92 17.11 15.13
CA THR A 114 -16.89 18.15 15.03
C THR A 114 -17.15 18.98 13.77
N PRO A 115 -17.18 20.32 13.84
CA PRO A 115 -17.30 21.21 12.67
C PRO A 115 -16.43 20.80 11.46
N ILE A 116 -15.27 20.18 11.71
CA ILE A 116 -14.35 19.63 10.71
C ILE A 116 -14.99 18.50 9.89
N GLN A 117 -15.72 17.57 10.53
CA GLN A 117 -16.39 16.48 9.82
C GLN A 117 -17.46 17.00 8.85
N ILE A 118 -18.18 18.05 9.25
CA ILE A 118 -19.18 18.69 8.39
C ILE A 118 -18.49 19.29 7.16
N LEU A 119 -17.40 20.05 7.37
CA LEU A 119 -16.62 20.58 6.25
C LEU A 119 -16.12 19.48 5.32
N ASP A 120 -15.64 18.36 5.86
CA ASP A 120 -15.21 17.20 5.09
C ASP A 120 -16.31 16.60 4.23
N ILE A 121 -17.55 16.58 4.72
CA ILE A 121 -18.70 16.05 3.96
C ILE A 121 -19.06 17.04 2.85
N VAL A 122 -19.20 18.34 3.16
CA VAL A 122 -19.56 19.36 2.17
C VAL A 122 -18.52 19.42 1.05
N CYS A 123 -17.21 19.45 1.38
CA CYS A 123 -16.15 19.53 0.37
C CYS A 123 -16.09 18.32 -0.57
N ARG A 124 -16.68 17.18 -0.22
CA ARG A 124 -16.71 15.98 -1.09
C ARG A 124 -18.02 15.84 -1.85
N GLN A 125 -18.98 16.74 -1.62
CA GLN A 125 -20.34 16.50 -2.05
C GLN A 125 -20.48 16.59 -3.57
N SER A 126 -19.87 17.59 -4.20
CA SER A 126 -19.88 17.78 -5.65
C SER A 126 -19.28 16.61 -6.43
N LEU A 127 -18.25 15.97 -5.87
CA LEU A 127 -17.54 14.85 -6.49
C LEU A 127 -18.33 13.55 -6.49
N THR A 128 -19.45 13.51 -5.76
CA THR A 128 -20.22 12.29 -5.51
C THR A 128 -21.71 12.45 -5.80
N CYS A 129 -22.14 13.67 -6.12
CA CYS A 129 -23.52 13.99 -6.45
C CYS A 129 -23.79 13.72 -7.94
N PRO A 130 -24.81 12.92 -8.30
CA PRO A 130 -25.13 12.61 -9.69
C PRO A 130 -25.68 13.80 -10.49
N PHE A 131 -26.00 14.93 -9.84
CA PHE A 131 -26.45 16.16 -10.52
C PHE A 131 -25.29 17.07 -10.94
N ILE A 132 -24.05 16.69 -10.65
CA ILE A 132 -22.84 17.40 -11.06
C ILE A 132 -22.16 16.60 -12.16
N ASP A 133 -22.09 17.15 -13.37
CA ASP A 133 -21.49 16.46 -14.52
C ASP A 133 -20.05 15.99 -14.25
N ASN A 134 -19.29 16.81 -13.52
CA ASN A 134 -17.92 16.47 -13.16
C ASN A 134 -17.81 15.26 -12.22
N ALA A 135 -18.85 14.92 -11.44
CA ALA A 135 -18.82 13.78 -10.53
C ALA A 135 -18.59 12.45 -11.26
N ALA A 136 -19.11 12.32 -12.49
CA ALA A 136 -18.93 11.12 -13.31
C ALA A 136 -17.46 10.84 -13.70
N ASN A 137 -16.58 11.83 -13.55
CA ASN A 137 -15.14 11.68 -13.79
C ASN A 137 -14.37 11.14 -12.58
N PHE A 138 -15.03 11.02 -11.42
CA PHE A 138 -14.40 10.64 -10.16
C PHE A 138 -15.02 9.40 -9.54
N TYR A 139 -14.19 8.63 -8.86
CA TYR A 139 -14.57 7.57 -7.94
C TYR A 139 -14.06 7.91 -6.55
N SER A 140 -14.96 8.24 -5.63
CA SER A 140 -14.60 8.58 -4.25
C SER A 140 -14.56 7.34 -3.36
N TRP A 141 -13.48 7.20 -2.60
CA TRP A 141 -13.30 6.15 -1.60
C TRP A 141 -12.75 6.76 -0.31
N LYS A 142 -13.57 6.76 0.74
CA LYS A 142 -13.27 7.42 2.02
C LYS A 142 -12.97 8.91 1.81
N SER A 143 -11.76 9.35 2.16
CA SER A 143 -11.27 10.73 2.02
C SER A 143 -10.46 10.96 0.75
N SER A 144 -10.48 10.02 -0.19
CA SER A 144 -9.77 10.15 -1.48
C SER A 144 -10.75 10.11 -2.65
N CYS A 145 -10.48 10.87 -3.69
CA CYS A 145 -11.22 10.88 -4.94
C CYS A 145 -10.28 10.56 -6.09
N TYR A 146 -10.56 9.49 -6.84
CA TYR A 146 -9.72 8.99 -7.92
C TYR A 146 -10.35 9.31 -9.26
N ARG A 147 -9.56 9.81 -10.21
CA ARG A 147 -10.07 10.07 -11.55
C ARG A 147 -10.29 8.74 -12.28
N ILE A 148 -11.45 8.57 -12.89
CA ILE A 148 -11.75 7.42 -13.72
C ILE A 148 -11.02 7.60 -15.06
N PRO A 149 -10.15 6.66 -15.48
CA PRO A 149 -9.44 6.75 -16.76
C PRO A 149 -10.43 6.59 -17.92
N ILE A 150 -10.48 7.57 -18.82
CA ILE A 150 -11.27 7.49 -20.05
C ILE A 150 -10.37 6.90 -21.14
N ASN A 151 -10.79 5.80 -21.77
CA ASN A 151 -10.08 5.12 -22.86
C ASN A 151 -8.63 4.70 -22.54
N GLY A 152 -8.32 4.39 -21.28
CA GLY A 152 -7.02 3.84 -20.85
C GLY A 152 -5.82 4.81 -20.87
N ALA A 153 -5.95 6.01 -21.45
CA ALA A 153 -4.82 6.91 -21.72
C ALA A 153 -4.17 7.55 -20.46
N LEU A 154 -4.77 7.40 -19.28
CA LEU A 154 -4.32 8.05 -18.03
C LEU A 154 -3.98 7.08 -16.90
N ALA A 155 -4.13 5.77 -17.09
CA ALA A 155 -3.87 4.77 -16.06
C ALA A 155 -2.58 4.01 -16.35
N LEU A 156 -1.76 3.82 -15.31
CA LEU A 156 -0.57 2.98 -15.43
C LEU A 156 -0.99 1.51 -15.31
N ASP A 157 -0.74 0.70 -16.35
CA ASP A 157 -0.98 -0.74 -16.30
C ASP A 157 -0.07 -1.41 -15.24
N LEU A 158 -0.69 -2.18 -14.35
CA LEU A 158 -0.02 -2.94 -13.29
C LEU A 158 0.06 -4.43 -13.62
N GLU A 159 -0.34 -4.83 -14.82
CA GLU A 159 -0.49 -6.21 -15.28
C GLU A 159 -1.55 -7.00 -14.48
N GLY A 160 -1.95 -8.15 -15.02
CA GLY A 160 -2.94 -9.02 -14.37
C GLY A 160 -4.32 -8.40 -14.21
N GLY A 161 -4.73 -7.56 -15.17
CA GLY A 161 -6.05 -6.92 -15.17
C GLY A 161 -6.19 -5.80 -14.14
N LYS A 162 -5.06 -5.21 -13.71
CA LYS A 162 -5.00 -4.13 -12.72
C LYS A 162 -4.35 -2.90 -13.32
N GLU A 163 -4.72 -1.74 -12.82
CA GLU A 163 -4.13 -0.46 -13.22
C GLU A 163 -4.10 0.51 -12.03
N MET A 164 -3.16 1.44 -12.04
CA MET A 164 -3.05 2.48 -11.02
C MET A 164 -3.85 3.71 -11.45
N TRP A 165 -4.79 4.13 -10.61
CA TRP A 165 -5.50 5.39 -10.78
C TRP A 165 -4.86 6.47 -9.93
N THR A 166 -4.88 7.69 -10.47
CA THR A 166 -4.40 8.90 -9.79
C THR A 166 -5.59 9.76 -9.41
N GLY A 167 -5.50 10.35 -8.23
CA GLY A 167 -6.51 11.22 -7.66
C GLY A 167 -5.90 12.09 -6.57
N PHE A 168 -6.75 12.53 -5.65
CA PHE A 168 -6.31 13.29 -4.49
C PHE A 168 -6.95 12.78 -3.21
N PHE A 169 -6.23 12.90 -2.11
CA PHE A 169 -6.74 12.84 -0.76
C PHE A 169 -7.17 14.25 -0.34
N SER A 170 -8.28 14.37 0.39
CA SER A 170 -8.78 15.64 0.92
C SER A 170 -9.24 15.48 2.36
N SER A 171 -8.81 16.38 3.25
CA SER A 171 -9.30 16.46 4.63
C SER A 171 -9.26 17.88 5.19
N ALA A 172 -10.29 18.28 5.92
CA ALA A 172 -10.39 19.54 6.61
C ALA A 172 -9.64 19.48 7.94
N HIS A 173 -8.99 20.58 8.31
CA HIS A 173 -8.25 20.75 9.56
C HIS A 173 -8.43 22.18 10.08
N VAL A 174 -8.12 22.38 11.37
CA VAL A 174 -8.10 23.70 11.99
C VAL A 174 -6.66 24.07 12.32
N ALA A 175 -6.18 25.16 11.73
CA ALA A 175 -4.86 25.71 11.97
C ALA A 175 -4.85 26.70 13.15
N SER A 176 -3.66 27.20 13.47
CA SER A 176 -3.51 28.29 14.45
C SER A 176 -4.38 29.50 14.07
N GLY A 177 -4.96 30.17 15.07
CA GLY A 177 -5.90 31.26 14.84
C GLY A 177 -7.28 30.81 14.33
N TRP A 178 -7.62 29.53 14.47
CA TRP A 178 -8.95 28.96 14.16
C TRP A 178 -9.33 29.00 12.68
N LYS A 179 -8.33 29.12 11.80
CA LYS A 179 -8.52 29.11 10.35
C LYS A 179 -8.77 27.67 9.86
N PRO A 180 -9.88 27.39 9.17
CA PRO A 180 -10.08 26.10 8.53
C PRO A 180 -9.15 25.98 7.31
N LEU A 181 -8.48 24.84 7.18
CA LEU A 181 -7.64 24.50 6.04
C LEU A 181 -8.15 23.20 5.42
N LEU A 182 -8.17 23.15 4.09
CA LEU A 182 -8.42 21.92 3.35
C LEU A 182 -7.05 21.36 2.91
N ASN A 183 -6.64 20.27 3.54
CA ASN A 183 -5.45 19.53 3.14
C ASN A 183 -5.77 18.71 1.89
N ILE A 184 -4.99 18.90 0.83
CA ILE A 184 -5.10 18.15 -0.42
C ILE A 184 -3.74 17.62 -0.79
N ASP A 185 -3.66 16.33 -1.10
CA ASP A 185 -2.42 15.68 -1.55
C ASP A 185 -2.72 14.66 -2.66
N VAL A 186 -1.74 14.37 -3.50
CA VAL A 186 -1.88 13.37 -4.56
C VAL A 186 -2.09 11.99 -3.94
N ALA A 187 -3.06 11.24 -4.44
CA ALA A 187 -3.34 9.87 -4.03
C ALA A 187 -3.26 8.93 -5.23
N HIS A 188 -2.60 7.79 -5.04
CA HIS A 188 -2.55 6.71 -6.01
C HIS A 188 -3.08 5.42 -5.41
N THR A 189 -3.89 4.68 -6.15
CA THR A 189 -4.32 3.35 -5.71
C THR A 189 -4.59 2.44 -6.89
N ALA A 190 -4.55 1.13 -6.66
CA ALA A 190 -4.81 0.15 -7.69
C ALA A 190 -6.31 -0.12 -7.83
N PHE A 191 -6.77 -0.18 -9.07
CA PHE A 191 -8.10 -0.63 -9.46
C PHE A 191 -7.96 -1.82 -10.40
N TYR A 192 -8.99 -2.64 -10.47
CA TYR A 192 -9.13 -3.53 -11.61
C TYR A 192 -9.45 -2.71 -12.86
N LYS A 193 -8.92 -3.11 -14.02
CA LYS A 193 -9.19 -2.45 -15.30
C LYS A 193 -10.70 -2.44 -15.56
N ALA A 194 -11.26 -1.28 -15.84
CA ALA A 194 -12.69 -1.17 -16.15
C ALA A 194 -12.97 -1.54 -17.62
N LYS A 195 -14.19 -2.00 -17.89
CA LYS A 195 -14.71 -2.33 -19.23
C LYS A 195 -13.92 -3.41 -19.99
N ILE A 196 -13.34 -4.38 -19.28
CA ILE A 196 -12.71 -5.55 -19.90
C ILE A 196 -13.58 -6.80 -19.77
N SER A 197 -13.54 -7.67 -20.78
CA SER A 197 -14.18 -8.99 -20.69
C SER A 197 -13.47 -9.88 -19.68
N MET A 198 -14.20 -10.81 -19.06
CA MET A 198 -13.60 -11.77 -18.12
C MET A 198 -12.63 -12.74 -18.82
N VAL A 199 -12.74 -12.92 -20.14
CA VAL A 199 -11.75 -13.63 -20.95
C VAL A 199 -10.45 -12.84 -21.07
N GLN A 200 -10.51 -11.53 -21.34
CA GLN A 200 -9.33 -10.67 -21.34
C GLN A 200 -8.69 -10.62 -19.95
N PHE A 201 -9.50 -10.49 -18.89
CA PHE A 201 -9.01 -10.52 -17.51
C PHE A 201 -8.28 -11.82 -17.19
N MET A 202 -8.81 -12.97 -17.62
CA MET A 202 -8.13 -14.26 -17.49
C MET A 202 -6.77 -14.23 -18.18
N CYS A 203 -6.70 -13.82 -19.45
CA CYS A 203 -5.43 -13.72 -20.18
C CYS A 203 -4.42 -12.84 -19.43
N ASP A 204 -4.82 -11.66 -18.98
CA ASP A 204 -3.95 -10.75 -18.24
C ASP A 204 -3.39 -11.40 -16.96
N VAL A 205 -4.24 -12.07 -16.17
CA VAL A 205 -3.87 -12.73 -14.91
C VAL A 205 -2.88 -13.87 -15.15
N LEU A 206 -3.11 -14.69 -16.17
CA LEU A 206 -2.23 -15.81 -16.49
C LEU A 206 -0.88 -15.32 -17.04
N ASN A 207 -0.89 -14.27 -17.88
CA ASN A 207 0.32 -13.64 -18.40
C ASN A 207 1.19 -13.03 -17.28
N GLU A 208 0.58 -12.38 -16.28
CA GLU A 208 1.30 -11.83 -15.11
C GLU A 208 2.11 -12.93 -14.41
N ARG A 209 1.49 -14.11 -14.22
CA ARG A 209 2.13 -15.25 -13.54
C ARG A 209 3.16 -15.95 -14.42
N ALA A 210 2.89 -16.13 -15.71
CA ALA A 210 3.85 -16.72 -16.65
C ALA A 210 5.12 -15.85 -16.80
N GLY A 211 4.97 -14.53 -16.83
CA GLY A 211 6.09 -13.59 -16.84
C GLY A 211 6.99 -13.64 -15.60
N ALA A 212 6.47 -14.08 -14.45
CA ALA A 212 7.26 -14.26 -13.24
C ALA A 212 8.24 -15.44 -13.30
N TYR A 213 8.04 -16.40 -14.20
CA TYR A 213 8.93 -17.55 -14.43
C TYR A 213 9.96 -17.31 -15.55
N ARG A 214 9.87 -16.20 -16.29
CA ARG A 214 10.88 -15.81 -17.28
C ARG A 214 12.00 -15.02 -16.59
N ASN A 215 13.25 -15.46 -16.77
CA ASN A 215 14.44 -14.80 -16.21
C ASN A 215 14.46 -13.29 -16.49
N PRO A 216 14.85 -12.42 -15.52
CA PRO A 216 14.90 -10.97 -15.72
C PRO A 216 15.98 -10.47 -16.70
N SER A 217 16.68 -11.35 -17.41
CA SER A 217 17.85 -10.99 -18.23
C SER A 217 17.53 -10.25 -19.52
N SER A 218 16.26 -10.05 -19.88
CA SER A 218 15.85 -9.24 -21.04
C SER A 218 14.88 -8.12 -20.64
N THR A 219 15.39 -7.05 -20.05
CA THR A 219 14.61 -5.80 -19.94
C THR A 219 14.94 -4.93 -21.16
N THR A 220 14.06 -4.95 -22.16
CA THR A 220 14.03 -3.89 -23.18
C THR A 220 13.57 -2.60 -22.50
N ARG A 221 14.42 -1.57 -22.55
CA ARG A 221 14.08 -0.19 -22.17
C ARG A 221 12.94 0.28 -23.06
N SER A 222 11.75 0.43 -22.49
CA SER A 222 10.69 1.24 -23.09
C SER A 222 11.05 2.72 -22.88
N SER A 223 11.48 3.36 -23.97
CA SER A 223 11.68 4.80 -24.06
C SER A 223 10.34 5.45 -24.38
N TYR A 224 9.73 6.13 -23.42
CA TYR A 224 8.68 7.11 -23.74
C TYR A 224 9.37 8.44 -24.11
N GLY A 225 9.04 8.92 -25.31
CA GLY A 225 9.60 10.13 -25.90
C GLY A 225 9.28 11.37 -25.06
N THR A 226 10.32 12.09 -24.69
CA THR A 226 10.25 13.48 -24.21
C THR A 226 10.59 14.37 -25.40
N THR A 227 9.62 15.16 -25.82
CA THR A 227 9.81 16.24 -26.79
C THR A 227 10.67 17.33 -26.13
N ALA A 228 11.94 17.41 -26.49
CA ALA A 228 12.83 18.51 -26.11
C ALA A 228 13.19 19.31 -27.37
N GLN A 229 12.76 20.57 -27.40
CA GLN A 229 13.32 21.60 -28.28
C GLN A 229 14.53 22.29 -27.62
N PRO A 230 15.42 22.93 -28.41
CA PRO A 230 16.84 23.00 -28.10
C PRO A 230 17.26 24.33 -27.48
N GLY A 231 18.31 24.29 -26.66
CA GLY A 231 19.11 25.47 -26.35
C GLY A 231 19.89 25.41 -25.05
N ARG A 232 21.15 24.96 -25.10
CA ARG A 232 22.33 25.78 -24.75
C ARG A 232 23.57 24.91 -24.58
N THR A 233 24.54 25.24 -25.42
CA THR A 233 25.93 24.85 -25.49
C THR A 233 26.68 25.20 -24.21
N TYR A 234 27.50 24.27 -23.69
CA TYR A 234 28.80 24.59 -23.12
C TYR A 234 29.80 23.49 -23.46
N CYS A 235 30.92 23.94 -24.01
CA CYS A 235 32.01 23.19 -24.59
C CYS A 235 32.84 22.45 -23.52
N ALA A 236 33.36 21.27 -23.88
CA ALA A 236 34.59 20.75 -23.33
C ALA A 236 35.43 20.14 -24.47
N SER A 237 36.50 20.84 -24.80
CA SER A 237 37.52 20.48 -25.77
C SER A 237 38.26 19.20 -25.39
N ARG A 238 38.55 18.34 -26.37
CA ARG A 238 39.88 17.72 -26.55
C ARG A 238 40.01 17.12 -27.95
N GLY A 239 41.14 17.41 -28.59
CA GLY A 239 41.33 17.29 -30.04
C GLY A 239 41.77 15.92 -30.54
N GLY A 240 41.96 15.81 -31.86
CA GLY A 240 42.69 14.72 -32.49
C GLY A 240 42.37 14.41 -33.96
N THR A 241 42.94 15.21 -34.89
CA THR A 241 43.47 14.85 -36.26
C THR A 241 42.66 13.94 -37.22
N ALA A 242 42.14 14.47 -38.35
CA ALA A 242 42.70 14.49 -39.75
C ALA A 242 42.76 13.09 -40.43
N THR A 243 42.20 12.75 -41.61
CA THR A 243 42.20 13.32 -42.98
C THR A 243 41.21 12.48 -43.85
N SER A 244 40.40 13.03 -44.77
CA SER A 244 40.48 12.92 -46.25
C SER A 244 39.04 12.67 -46.79
N ALA A 245 38.39 13.58 -47.51
CA ALA A 245 38.40 13.86 -48.95
C ALA A 245 37.96 12.69 -49.88
N GLY A 246 36.80 12.85 -50.54
CA GLY A 246 36.38 12.06 -51.72
C GLY A 246 34.84 12.01 -51.89
N ARG A 247 34.24 12.93 -52.67
CA ARG A 247 33.61 12.69 -54.01
C ARG A 247 32.73 11.43 -54.05
N GLY A 248 31.42 11.48 -54.30
CA GLY A 248 30.72 12.20 -55.37
C GLY A 248 30.01 11.14 -56.24
N GLY A 249 28.71 11.26 -56.48
CA GLY A 249 27.97 10.29 -57.30
C GLY A 249 26.47 10.55 -57.35
N TYR A 250 26.07 11.31 -58.37
CA TYR A 250 24.68 11.59 -58.73
C TYR A 250 24.03 10.36 -59.38
N HIS A 251 22.80 10.04 -58.98
CA HIS A 251 21.82 9.45 -59.89
C HIS A 251 20.43 10.00 -59.60
N THR A 252 19.92 10.77 -60.56
CA THR A 252 18.56 11.26 -60.68
C THR A 252 17.66 10.21 -61.34
N TYR A 253 16.52 9.89 -60.73
CA TYR A 253 15.28 9.54 -61.44
C TYR A 253 14.05 10.00 -60.63
N ALA A 254 13.05 10.47 -61.37
CA ALA A 254 11.86 11.23 -60.96
C ALA A 254 10.71 10.33 -60.41
N PRO A 255 9.56 10.90 -59.96
CA PRO A 255 8.74 10.38 -58.87
C PRO A 255 7.70 9.33 -59.29
N ARG A 256 7.39 8.39 -58.40
CA ARG A 256 6.17 7.56 -58.47
C ARG A 256 5.44 7.50 -57.13
N THR A 257 4.29 8.17 -57.13
CA THR A 257 3.00 7.79 -56.52
C THR A 257 3.03 7.03 -55.20
N THR A 258 2.53 7.72 -54.18
CA THR A 258 2.14 7.27 -52.84
C THR A 258 1.28 6.00 -52.84
N HIS A 259 1.76 4.96 -52.15
CA HIS A 259 0.94 3.93 -51.53
C HIS A 259 1.21 3.92 -50.02
N PRO A 260 0.17 3.80 -49.18
CA PRO A 260 0.33 3.80 -47.73
C PRO A 260 0.91 2.45 -47.28
N THR A 261 2.14 2.46 -46.77
CA THR A 261 2.74 1.32 -46.09
C THR A 261 2.04 1.06 -44.77
N THR A 262 1.40 -0.10 -44.71
CA THR A 262 0.91 -0.81 -43.53
C THR A 262 1.99 -0.88 -42.44
N GLN A 263 1.68 -0.35 -41.25
CA GLN A 263 2.45 -0.58 -40.04
C GLN A 263 2.46 -2.09 -39.75
N ARG A 264 3.66 -2.69 -39.81
CA ARG A 264 3.89 -4.05 -39.31
C ARG A 264 3.71 -4.04 -37.79
N HIS A 265 2.70 -4.78 -37.33
CA HIS A 265 2.57 -5.20 -35.94
C HIS A 265 3.80 -6.03 -35.55
N GLU A 266 4.55 -5.59 -34.53
CA GLU A 266 5.45 -6.49 -33.80
C GLU A 266 4.58 -7.42 -32.93
N GLU A 267 4.35 -8.64 -33.40
CA GLU A 267 3.68 -9.68 -32.63
C GLU A 267 4.58 -10.15 -31.47
N SER A 268 4.15 -9.85 -30.25
CA SER A 268 4.67 -10.42 -29.00
C SER A 268 4.35 -11.93 -28.94
N LEU A 269 5.15 -12.75 -29.61
CA LEU A 269 5.08 -14.22 -29.62
C LEU A 269 5.18 -14.79 -28.19
N GLY A 270 4.03 -15.13 -27.60
CA GLY A 270 3.93 -15.92 -26.36
C GLY A 270 3.05 -15.36 -25.24
N MET A 271 2.37 -14.22 -25.41
CA MET A 271 1.36 -13.75 -24.46
C MET A 271 -0.04 -14.21 -24.87
N LEU A 272 -0.82 -14.72 -23.92
CA LEU A 272 -2.22 -15.06 -24.15
C LEU A 272 -3.02 -13.78 -24.45
N SER A 273 -3.87 -13.83 -25.47
CA SER A 273 -4.85 -12.81 -25.80
C SER A 273 -6.18 -13.47 -26.17
N PRO A 274 -7.33 -12.80 -26.06
CA PRO A 274 -8.60 -13.38 -26.51
C PRO A 274 -8.58 -13.84 -27.97
N SER A 275 -7.81 -13.16 -28.83
CA SER A 275 -7.61 -13.53 -30.24
C SER A 275 -6.75 -14.78 -30.44
N SER A 276 -5.91 -15.16 -29.48
CA SER A 276 -5.10 -16.38 -29.56
C SER A 276 -5.80 -17.62 -29.01
N LEU A 277 -7.00 -17.46 -28.40
CA LEU A 277 -7.77 -18.57 -27.86
C LEU A 277 -8.56 -19.27 -28.98
N TYR A 278 -8.70 -20.59 -28.87
CA TYR A 278 -9.46 -21.44 -29.78
C TYR A 278 -10.47 -22.29 -29.02
N LYS A 279 -11.45 -22.89 -29.71
CA LYS A 279 -12.60 -23.59 -29.10
C LYS A 279 -12.21 -24.66 -28.07
N GLU A 280 -11.13 -25.38 -28.35
CA GLU A 280 -10.62 -26.48 -27.54
C GLU A 280 -9.65 -26.05 -26.42
N PHE A 281 -9.36 -24.75 -26.30
CA PHE A 281 -8.44 -24.22 -25.30
C PHE A 281 -8.99 -24.47 -23.88
N SER A 282 -8.17 -25.06 -23.02
CA SER A 282 -8.48 -25.33 -21.62
C SER A 282 -7.36 -24.89 -20.71
N LEU A 283 -7.70 -24.62 -19.45
CA LEU A 283 -6.72 -24.24 -18.42
C LEU A 283 -6.18 -25.48 -17.72
N SER A 284 -4.88 -25.51 -17.45
CA SER A 284 -4.28 -26.49 -16.55
C SER A 284 -4.82 -26.33 -15.12
N ASN A 285 -4.67 -27.38 -14.30
CA ASN A 285 -5.05 -27.32 -12.88
C ASN A 285 -4.35 -26.20 -12.11
N HIS A 286 -3.13 -25.83 -12.50
CA HIS A 286 -2.39 -24.74 -11.88
C HIS A 286 -2.96 -23.37 -12.27
N GLU A 287 -3.21 -23.15 -13.56
CA GLU A 287 -3.83 -21.92 -14.08
C GLU A 287 -5.24 -21.72 -13.53
N MET A 288 -6.01 -22.80 -13.38
CA MET A 288 -7.33 -22.79 -12.76
C MET A 288 -7.29 -22.26 -11.33
N LYS A 289 -6.31 -22.70 -10.53
CA LYS A 289 -6.12 -22.22 -9.14
C LYS A 289 -5.76 -20.74 -9.11
N ILE A 290 -4.84 -20.31 -9.98
CA ILE A 290 -4.45 -18.89 -10.12
C ILE A 290 -5.68 -18.03 -10.45
N LEU A 291 -6.46 -18.43 -11.45
CA LEU A 291 -7.64 -17.68 -11.86
C LEU A 291 -8.71 -17.67 -10.77
N ALA A 292 -8.96 -18.80 -10.10
CA ALA A 292 -9.94 -18.92 -9.03
C ALA A 292 -9.65 -17.94 -7.87
N GLU A 293 -8.38 -17.77 -7.48
CA GLU A 293 -7.97 -16.78 -6.49
C GLU A 293 -8.16 -15.33 -6.97
N ALA A 294 -7.90 -15.07 -8.25
CA ALA A 294 -8.02 -13.74 -8.84
C ALA A 294 -9.49 -13.30 -8.91
N VAL A 295 -10.39 -14.15 -9.41
CA VAL A 295 -11.80 -13.80 -9.62
C VAL A 295 -12.63 -13.79 -8.34
N LYS A 296 -12.20 -14.46 -7.27
CA LYS A 296 -12.98 -14.53 -6.03
C LYS A 296 -13.26 -13.13 -5.46
N GLY A 297 -14.54 -12.82 -5.33
CA GLY A 297 -15.07 -11.61 -4.71
C GLY A 297 -15.16 -10.39 -5.62
N ILE A 298 -14.72 -10.47 -6.88
CA ILE A 298 -14.90 -9.39 -7.86
C ILE A 298 -16.38 -9.28 -8.25
N LYS A 299 -16.78 -8.10 -8.73
CA LYS A 299 -18.10 -7.85 -9.29
C LYS A 299 -18.04 -7.84 -10.81
N ILE A 300 -19.01 -8.46 -11.45
CA ILE A 300 -19.12 -8.57 -12.90
C ILE A 300 -20.52 -8.20 -13.38
N ARG A 301 -20.65 -7.71 -14.60
CA ARG A 301 -21.93 -7.59 -15.32
C ARG A 301 -22.02 -8.70 -16.36
N ILE A 302 -23.24 -9.13 -16.67
CA ILE A 302 -23.51 -10.04 -17.79
C ILE A 302 -23.75 -9.25 -19.09
N SER A 303 -23.21 -9.73 -20.22
CA SER A 303 -23.34 -9.07 -21.52
C SER A 303 -24.28 -9.79 -22.51
N HIS A 304 -24.63 -11.06 -22.26
CA HIS A 304 -25.49 -11.84 -23.16
C HIS A 304 -26.96 -11.38 -23.23
N ARG A 305 -27.42 -10.51 -22.31
CA ARG A 305 -28.79 -9.97 -22.29
C ARG A 305 -28.75 -8.46 -22.53
N LYS A 306 -29.26 -8.01 -23.68
CA LYS A 306 -29.37 -6.58 -23.99
C LYS A 306 -30.28 -5.89 -22.94
N GLY A 307 -29.82 -4.78 -22.38
CA GLY A 307 -30.55 -4.00 -21.36
C GLY A 307 -30.39 -4.49 -19.91
N ALA A 308 -29.77 -5.65 -19.66
CA ALA A 308 -29.55 -6.12 -18.29
C ALA A 308 -28.33 -5.44 -17.66
N VAL A 309 -28.55 -4.58 -16.65
CA VAL A 309 -27.48 -3.86 -15.94
C VAL A 309 -27.02 -4.58 -14.65
N ARG A 310 -27.53 -5.80 -14.42
CA ARG A 310 -27.34 -6.52 -13.16
C ARG A 310 -25.88 -6.88 -12.89
N VAL A 311 -25.43 -6.58 -11.67
CA VAL A 311 -24.06 -6.83 -11.21
C VAL A 311 -24.06 -8.00 -10.23
N TYR A 312 -23.15 -8.94 -10.45
CA TYR A 312 -22.99 -10.14 -9.65
C TYR A 312 -21.63 -10.16 -8.97
N ARG A 313 -21.60 -10.55 -7.70
CA ARG A 313 -20.35 -10.88 -7.01
C ARG A 313 -19.98 -12.33 -7.26
N VAL A 314 -18.75 -12.58 -7.67
CA VAL A 314 -18.21 -13.91 -7.93
C VAL A 314 -17.88 -14.62 -6.62
N ASN A 315 -18.45 -15.80 -6.41
CA ASN A 315 -18.18 -16.65 -5.26
C ASN A 315 -16.97 -17.54 -5.50
N SER A 316 -16.97 -18.22 -6.65
CA SER A 316 -15.95 -19.20 -7.04
C SER A 316 -15.91 -19.41 -8.54
N LEU A 317 -14.87 -20.10 -8.98
CA LEU A 317 -14.72 -20.65 -10.31
C LEU A 317 -15.20 -22.11 -10.29
N GLN A 318 -15.90 -22.54 -11.34
CA GLN A 318 -16.48 -23.88 -11.48
C GLN A 318 -15.97 -24.58 -12.75
N MET A 319 -16.40 -25.83 -12.96
CA MET A 319 -16.04 -26.64 -14.11
C MET A 319 -16.30 -25.92 -15.47
N PRO A 320 -15.64 -26.38 -16.54
CA PRO A 320 -15.89 -25.92 -17.91
C PRO A 320 -17.37 -25.91 -18.29
N ALA A 321 -17.77 -24.98 -19.17
CA ALA A 321 -19.17 -24.79 -19.54
C ALA A 321 -19.79 -26.01 -20.25
N ASP A 322 -18.98 -26.78 -20.99
CA ASP A 322 -19.40 -28.03 -21.65
C ASP A 322 -19.69 -29.17 -20.66
N GLN A 323 -19.00 -29.18 -19.52
CA GLN A 323 -19.09 -30.22 -18.49
C GLN A 323 -20.00 -29.84 -17.31
N LEU A 324 -20.13 -28.56 -17.00
CA LEU A 324 -20.90 -28.09 -15.85
C LEU A 324 -22.41 -28.19 -16.15
N THR A 325 -23.10 -29.05 -15.41
CA THR A 325 -24.55 -29.26 -15.55
C THR A 325 -25.35 -28.61 -14.43
N PHE A 326 -26.60 -28.27 -14.74
CA PHE A 326 -27.56 -27.78 -13.76
C PHE A 326 -28.95 -28.35 -14.05
N LYS A 327 -29.78 -28.44 -13.01
CA LYS A 327 -31.18 -28.83 -13.14
C LYS A 327 -32.00 -27.63 -13.57
N GLY A 328 -32.65 -27.72 -14.72
CA GLY A 328 -33.64 -26.77 -15.24
C GLY A 328 -35.03 -27.39 -15.26
N VAL A 329 -36.06 -26.54 -15.32
CA VAL A 329 -37.44 -26.95 -15.54
C VAL A 329 -37.87 -26.39 -16.89
N THR A 330 -38.38 -27.26 -17.77
CA THR A 330 -38.94 -26.86 -19.07
C THR A 330 -40.28 -26.17 -18.91
N GLU A 331 -40.78 -25.50 -19.96
CA GLU A 331 -42.11 -24.85 -19.93
C GLU A 331 -43.23 -25.85 -19.61
N ASP A 332 -43.03 -27.13 -19.97
CA ASP A 332 -43.93 -28.26 -19.68
C ASP A 332 -43.79 -28.84 -18.25
N GLY A 333 -43.00 -28.21 -17.38
CA GLY A 333 -42.80 -28.63 -15.99
C GLY A 333 -41.87 -29.84 -15.78
N ARG A 334 -41.26 -30.39 -16.84
CA ARG A 334 -40.31 -31.53 -16.73
C ARG A 334 -38.93 -31.05 -16.29
N GLU A 335 -38.34 -31.75 -15.31
CA GLU A 335 -36.95 -31.56 -14.93
C GLU A 335 -36.03 -32.02 -16.07
N THR A 336 -35.09 -31.16 -16.46
CA THR A 336 -34.07 -31.48 -17.45
C THR A 336 -32.70 -31.15 -16.87
N ILE A 337 -31.72 -32.00 -17.14
CA ILE A 337 -30.31 -31.74 -16.81
C ILE A 337 -29.65 -31.31 -18.11
N LYS A 338 -29.12 -30.08 -18.13
CA LYS A 338 -28.41 -29.53 -19.29
C LYS A 338 -27.06 -28.97 -18.85
N SER A 339 -26.06 -29.05 -19.72
CA SER A 339 -24.82 -28.31 -19.50
C SER A 339 -25.04 -26.82 -19.71
N VAL A 340 -24.16 -26.00 -19.12
CA VAL A 340 -24.19 -24.55 -19.34
C VAL A 340 -24.01 -24.23 -20.83
N ALA A 341 -23.10 -24.91 -21.53
CA ALA A 341 -22.90 -24.71 -22.97
C ALA A 341 -24.15 -25.06 -23.79
N GLN A 342 -24.82 -26.18 -23.50
CA GLN A 342 -26.07 -26.57 -24.16
C GLN A 342 -27.16 -25.53 -23.95
N TYR A 343 -27.35 -25.07 -22.71
CA TYR A 343 -28.33 -24.05 -22.40
C TYR A 343 -28.08 -22.73 -23.14
N PHE A 344 -26.82 -22.29 -23.23
CA PHE A 344 -26.47 -21.07 -23.95
C PHE A 344 -26.68 -21.21 -25.46
N ALA A 345 -26.35 -22.36 -26.06
CA ALA A 345 -26.59 -22.62 -27.47
C ALA A 345 -28.09 -22.64 -27.83
N GLU A 346 -28.94 -23.21 -26.96
CA GLU A 346 -30.38 -23.27 -27.19
C GLU A 346 -31.09 -21.92 -26.97
N LYS A 347 -30.72 -21.20 -25.90
CA LYS A 347 -31.47 -20.00 -25.45
C LYS A 347 -30.87 -18.68 -25.95
N TYR A 348 -29.57 -18.65 -26.23
CA TYR A 348 -28.85 -17.43 -26.61
C TYR A 348 -28.01 -17.67 -27.87
N ALA A 349 -26.70 -17.90 -27.70
CA ALA A 349 -25.74 -18.12 -28.78
C ALA A 349 -24.74 -19.20 -28.37
N GLU A 350 -24.18 -19.90 -29.36
CA GLU A 350 -23.13 -20.89 -29.13
C GLU A 350 -21.87 -20.23 -28.53
N LEU A 351 -21.30 -20.87 -27.51
CA LEU A 351 -20.11 -20.37 -26.84
C LEU A 351 -18.86 -20.55 -27.71
N ARG A 352 -18.00 -19.54 -27.75
CA ARG A 352 -16.71 -19.59 -28.46
C ARG A 352 -15.67 -20.43 -27.73
N PHE A 353 -15.73 -20.44 -26.40
CA PHE A 353 -14.75 -21.09 -25.54
C PHE A 353 -15.44 -22.01 -24.52
N PRO A 354 -16.13 -23.08 -24.96
CA PRO A 354 -16.93 -23.94 -24.08
C PRO A 354 -16.09 -24.70 -23.03
N LYS A 355 -14.79 -24.92 -23.31
CA LYS A 355 -13.85 -25.56 -22.39
C LYS A 355 -13.29 -24.65 -21.30
N LEU A 356 -13.64 -23.36 -21.31
CA LEU A 356 -13.29 -22.44 -20.22
C LEU A 356 -14.23 -22.61 -19.02
N PRO A 357 -13.73 -22.38 -17.79
CA PRO A 357 -14.53 -22.52 -16.57
C PRO A 357 -15.67 -21.49 -16.49
N CYS A 358 -16.68 -21.82 -15.69
CA CYS A 358 -17.79 -20.90 -15.39
C CYS A 358 -17.59 -20.16 -14.06
N LEU A 359 -18.13 -18.95 -13.96
CA LEU A 359 -18.22 -18.18 -12.72
C LEU A 359 -19.50 -18.57 -11.96
N HIS A 360 -19.36 -18.94 -10.69
CA HIS A 360 -20.50 -19.10 -9.78
C HIS A 360 -20.79 -17.78 -9.06
N VAL A 361 -22.05 -17.35 -9.10
CA VAL A 361 -22.47 -16.06 -8.55
C VAL A 361 -23.77 -16.16 -7.74
N GLY A 362 -24.10 -15.09 -7.02
CA GLY A 362 -25.35 -15.00 -6.26
C GLY A 362 -25.30 -15.78 -4.94
N PRO A 363 -26.45 -16.16 -4.35
CA PRO A 363 -26.47 -16.95 -3.12
C PRO A 363 -25.73 -18.28 -3.30
N PRO A 364 -24.84 -18.69 -2.37
CA PRO A 364 -24.10 -19.95 -2.48
C PRO A 364 -24.98 -21.19 -2.62
N THR A 365 -26.22 -21.13 -2.13
CA THR A 365 -27.22 -22.20 -2.22
C THR A 365 -27.90 -22.33 -3.58
N ARG A 366 -27.71 -21.35 -4.48
CA ARG A 366 -28.31 -21.35 -5.83
C ARG A 366 -27.26 -21.65 -6.89
N ASN A 367 -27.65 -22.43 -7.89
CA ASN A 367 -26.81 -22.79 -9.03
C ASN A 367 -26.92 -21.74 -10.14
N ILE A 368 -26.25 -20.60 -9.97
CA ILE A 368 -26.19 -19.53 -10.98
C ILE A 368 -24.78 -19.48 -11.55
N PHE A 369 -24.64 -19.95 -12.80
CA PHE A 369 -23.35 -20.06 -13.47
C PHE A 369 -23.32 -19.23 -14.75
N PHE A 370 -22.22 -18.53 -14.98
CA PHE A 370 -22.00 -17.76 -16.21
C PHE A 370 -20.66 -18.11 -16.85
N PRO A 371 -20.61 -18.44 -18.15
CA PRO A 371 -19.35 -18.55 -18.90
C PRO A 371 -18.55 -17.24 -18.84
N LEU A 372 -17.22 -17.33 -18.84
CA LEU A 372 -16.36 -16.13 -18.82
C LEU A 372 -16.64 -15.17 -20.00
N GLU A 373 -16.97 -15.70 -21.17
CA GLU A 373 -17.18 -14.92 -22.39
C GLU A 373 -18.44 -14.03 -22.38
N VAL A 374 -19.36 -14.26 -21.44
CA VAL A 374 -20.58 -13.45 -21.28
C VAL A 374 -20.53 -12.55 -20.04
N CYS A 375 -19.33 -12.35 -19.48
CA CYS A 375 -19.10 -11.57 -18.28
C CYS A 375 -18.07 -10.47 -18.51
N GLU A 376 -18.31 -9.30 -17.93
CA GLU A 376 -17.48 -8.10 -18.08
C GLU A 376 -17.25 -7.42 -16.73
N MET A 377 -16.05 -6.88 -16.54
CA MET A 377 -15.69 -6.06 -15.40
C MET A 377 -16.02 -4.59 -15.70
N ASP A 378 -17.29 -4.25 -15.62
CA ASP A 378 -17.74 -2.93 -16.08
C ASP A 378 -17.59 -1.81 -15.05
N THR A 379 -17.83 -2.10 -13.76
CA THR A 379 -17.80 -1.06 -12.72
C THR A 379 -16.40 -0.84 -12.14
N PRO A 380 -16.01 0.42 -11.86
CA PRO A 380 -14.79 0.74 -11.11
C PRO A 380 -14.71 -0.05 -9.80
N GLN A 381 -13.64 -0.81 -9.62
CA GLN A 381 -13.46 -1.64 -8.44
C GLN A 381 -12.04 -1.52 -7.92
N LYS A 382 -11.92 -0.97 -6.70
CA LYS A 382 -10.63 -0.84 -6.04
C LYS A 382 -10.04 -2.23 -5.73
N TYR A 383 -8.76 -2.41 -6.05
CA TYR A 383 -8.00 -3.61 -5.70
C TYR A 383 -7.53 -3.52 -4.25
N ASN A 384 -8.17 -4.28 -3.35
CA ASN A 384 -7.87 -4.27 -1.91
C ASN A 384 -6.97 -5.42 -1.44
N LYS A 385 -6.52 -6.29 -2.35
CA LYS A 385 -5.58 -7.38 -2.04
C LYS A 385 -4.13 -6.84 -2.08
N LYS A 386 -3.19 -7.60 -1.53
CA LYS A 386 -1.76 -7.26 -1.60
C LYS A 386 -1.30 -7.27 -3.06
N LEU A 387 -0.61 -6.22 -3.48
CA LEU A 387 0.03 -6.14 -4.79
C LEU A 387 1.35 -6.92 -4.79
N SER A 388 1.78 -7.38 -5.97
CA SER A 388 3.11 -7.95 -6.13
C SER A 388 4.19 -6.89 -5.89
N GLU A 389 5.43 -7.32 -5.63
CA GLU A 389 6.54 -6.37 -5.48
C GLU A 389 6.80 -5.56 -6.76
N LYS A 390 6.66 -6.20 -7.92
CA LYS A 390 6.78 -5.55 -9.24
C LYS A 390 5.73 -4.46 -9.41
N GLN A 391 4.49 -4.75 -9.05
CA GLN A 391 3.38 -3.80 -9.07
C GLN A 391 3.62 -2.63 -8.10
N THR A 392 3.98 -2.95 -6.86
CA THR A 392 4.29 -1.95 -5.82
C THR A 392 5.43 -1.03 -6.26
N SER A 393 6.50 -1.59 -6.82
CA SER A 393 7.63 -0.82 -7.35
C SER A 393 7.22 0.08 -8.52
N SER A 394 6.31 -0.37 -9.37
CA SER A 394 5.82 0.42 -10.50
C SER A 394 4.97 1.60 -10.04
N ILE A 395 4.10 1.40 -9.04
CA ILE A 395 3.37 2.49 -8.38
C ILE A 395 4.34 3.49 -7.73
N ILE A 396 5.32 3.01 -6.95
CA ILE A 396 6.29 3.88 -6.28
C ILE A 396 7.05 4.72 -7.32
N ARG A 397 7.51 4.12 -8.42
CA ARG A 397 8.22 4.84 -9.48
C ARG A 397 7.36 5.89 -10.17
N ALA A 398 6.07 5.61 -10.39
CA ALA A 398 5.16 6.57 -11.00
C ALA A 398 4.73 7.70 -10.06
N ALA A 399 4.65 7.41 -8.75
CA ALA A 399 4.34 8.38 -7.71
C ALA A 399 5.55 9.22 -7.28
N ALA A 400 6.76 8.72 -7.48
CA ALA A 400 8.01 9.40 -7.12
C ALA A 400 8.28 10.56 -8.09
N VAL A 401 7.87 11.75 -7.68
CA VAL A 401 8.20 13.02 -8.34
C VAL A 401 8.87 13.97 -7.36
N ASP A 402 9.61 14.93 -7.89
CA ASP A 402 10.16 16.01 -7.09
C ASP A 402 9.06 16.91 -6.50
N ALA A 403 9.45 17.73 -5.52
CA ALA A 403 8.51 18.56 -4.77
C ALA A 403 7.78 19.58 -5.65
N SER A 404 8.46 20.21 -6.62
CA SER A 404 7.87 21.21 -7.51
C SER A 404 6.84 20.58 -8.44
N GLN A 405 7.14 19.42 -9.03
CA GLN A 405 6.18 18.66 -9.81
C GLN A 405 5.00 18.17 -8.97
N ARG A 406 5.22 17.77 -7.71
CA ARG A 406 4.13 17.39 -6.80
C ARG A 406 3.21 18.56 -6.50
N GLU A 407 3.76 19.74 -6.24
CA GLU A 407 3.02 20.97 -6.02
C GLU A 407 2.12 21.31 -7.22
N GLU A 408 2.68 21.26 -8.43
CA GLU A 408 1.92 21.49 -9.67
C GLU A 408 0.81 20.46 -9.86
N ARG A 409 1.09 19.17 -9.60
CA ARG A 409 0.07 18.11 -9.66
C ARG A 409 -1.08 18.34 -8.68
N ILE A 410 -0.78 18.77 -7.45
CA ILE A 410 -1.82 19.10 -6.47
C ILE A 410 -2.66 20.26 -6.99
N ALA A 411 -2.04 21.33 -7.50
CA ALA A 411 -2.76 22.47 -8.06
C ALA A 411 -3.69 22.05 -9.24
N GLN A 412 -3.19 21.21 -10.15
CA GLN A 412 -3.99 20.65 -11.25
C GLN A 412 -5.16 19.81 -10.74
N LEU A 413 -4.97 18.98 -9.72
CA LEU A 413 -6.04 18.16 -9.12
C LEU A 413 -7.10 19.03 -8.43
N CYS A 414 -6.70 20.09 -7.71
CA CYS A 414 -7.62 21.07 -7.14
C CYS A 414 -8.47 21.76 -8.22
N GLN A 415 -7.84 22.14 -9.33
CA GLN A 415 -8.55 22.74 -10.46
C GLN A 415 -9.54 21.75 -11.10
N GLN A 416 -9.14 20.50 -11.29
CA GLN A 416 -10.00 19.45 -11.84
C GLN A 416 -11.18 19.10 -10.92
N ALA A 417 -11.00 19.19 -9.60
CA ALA A 417 -12.07 19.00 -8.63
C ALA A 417 -13.13 20.12 -8.70
N GLY A 418 -12.74 21.33 -9.12
CA GLY A 418 -13.66 22.45 -9.32
C GLY A 418 -14.20 23.07 -8.03
N PHE A 419 -13.42 23.06 -6.94
CA PHE A 419 -13.83 23.63 -5.65
C PHE A 419 -14.21 25.11 -5.70
N ASP A 420 -13.67 25.87 -6.66
CA ASP A 420 -13.98 27.29 -6.88
C ASP A 420 -15.40 27.53 -7.41
N ARG A 421 -15.98 26.52 -8.06
CA ARG A 421 -17.32 26.57 -8.69
C ARG A 421 -18.30 25.58 -8.07
N ASP A 422 -17.94 25.00 -6.93
CA ASP A 422 -18.75 23.98 -6.28
C ASP A 422 -20.06 24.59 -5.72
N PRO A 423 -21.23 24.19 -6.24
CA PRO A 423 -22.50 24.73 -5.78
C PRO A 423 -22.81 24.35 -4.32
N PHE A 424 -22.33 23.21 -3.83
CA PHE A 424 -22.49 22.84 -2.43
C PHE A 424 -21.69 23.75 -1.52
N LEU A 425 -20.44 24.05 -1.86
CA LEU A 425 -19.64 25.01 -1.07
C LEU A 425 -20.32 26.38 -1.03
N LYS A 426 -20.82 26.86 -2.17
CA LYS A 426 -21.54 28.14 -2.26
C LYS A 426 -22.78 28.19 -1.35
N GLU A 427 -23.63 27.16 -1.39
CA GLU A 427 -24.86 27.10 -0.58
C GLU A 427 -24.57 27.02 0.94
N PHE A 428 -23.46 26.38 1.32
CA PHE A 428 -23.00 26.34 2.71
C PHE A 428 -22.21 27.59 3.13
N GLY A 429 -22.09 28.60 2.26
CA GLY A 429 -21.35 29.84 2.54
C GLY A 429 -19.84 29.65 2.63
N LEU A 430 -19.30 28.62 1.96
CA LEU A 430 -17.88 28.26 1.97
C LEU A 430 -17.21 28.63 0.64
N SER A 431 -15.92 28.97 0.73
CA SER A 431 -15.06 29.19 -0.42
C SER A 431 -13.67 28.61 -0.14
N VAL A 432 -13.10 27.90 -1.11
CA VAL A 432 -11.74 27.34 -1.00
C VAL A 432 -10.78 28.21 -1.82
N SER A 433 -9.70 28.67 -1.19
CA SER A 433 -8.62 29.35 -1.90
C SER A 433 -7.88 28.36 -2.81
N PRO A 434 -7.65 28.67 -4.10
CA PRO A 434 -6.86 27.82 -4.98
C PRO A 434 -5.35 27.90 -4.70
N ARG A 435 -4.90 28.90 -3.93
CA ARG A 435 -3.49 29.06 -3.57
C ARG A 435 -3.18 28.24 -2.33
N MET A 436 -2.04 27.54 -2.35
CA MET A 436 -1.52 26.84 -1.19
C MET A 436 -1.25 27.83 -0.04
N PHE A 437 -1.45 27.36 1.19
CA PHE A 437 -1.26 28.18 2.37
C PHE A 437 0.23 28.40 2.65
N GLU A 438 0.69 29.65 2.63
CA GLU A 438 2.07 30.01 2.93
C GLU A 438 2.31 30.14 4.44
N THR A 439 3.43 29.61 4.91
CA THR A 439 3.86 29.71 6.30
C THR A 439 5.37 29.78 6.41
N MET A 440 5.86 30.40 7.48
CA MET A 440 7.30 30.43 7.78
C MET A 440 7.72 29.13 8.46
N ALA A 441 8.73 28.47 7.91
CA ALA A 441 9.36 27.29 8.48
C ALA A 441 10.76 27.63 9.03
N ARG A 442 11.29 26.79 9.93
CA ARG A 442 12.66 26.90 10.44
C ARG A 442 13.44 25.65 10.08
N VAL A 443 14.65 25.82 9.56
CA VAL A 443 15.62 24.73 9.35
C VAL A 443 16.44 24.59 10.62
N ILE A 444 16.33 23.45 11.30
CA ILE A 444 17.07 23.17 12.53
C ILE A 444 18.47 22.66 12.15
N GLN A 445 19.49 23.13 12.88
CA GLN A 445 20.86 22.67 12.67
C GLN A 445 20.97 21.18 13.05
N PRO A 446 21.54 20.33 12.18
CA PRO A 446 21.69 18.91 12.47
C PRO A 446 22.71 18.70 13.61
N PRO A 447 22.50 17.69 14.49
CA PRO A 447 23.49 17.35 15.49
C PRO A 447 24.76 16.77 14.84
N GLN A 448 25.90 16.99 15.47
CA GLN A 448 27.17 16.40 15.04
C GLN A 448 27.22 14.93 15.47
N ILE A 449 27.85 14.09 14.63
CA ILE A 449 27.94 12.65 14.85
C ILE A 449 29.40 12.28 15.12
N MET A 450 29.67 11.68 16.28
CA MET A 450 30.99 11.19 16.68
C MET A 450 31.13 9.69 16.39
N PHE A 451 32.17 9.35 15.66
CA PHE A 451 32.63 7.99 15.36
C PHE A 451 33.79 7.57 16.28
N GLY A 452 34.33 6.38 16.07
CA GLY A 452 35.47 5.89 16.84
C GLY A 452 36.74 6.64 16.51
N ASP A 453 37.67 6.67 17.47
CA ASP A 453 39.00 7.21 17.21
C ASP A 453 39.69 6.38 16.12
N ASN A 454 40.19 7.05 15.10
CA ASN A 454 40.86 6.43 13.97
C ASN A 454 42.35 6.79 13.98
N SER A 455 43.22 5.78 13.92
CA SER A 455 44.67 5.95 13.81
C SER A 455 45.13 6.68 12.53
N LYS A 456 44.22 6.90 11.57
CA LYS A 456 44.48 7.50 10.25
C LYS A 456 44.29 9.02 10.16
N MET A 457 44.28 9.76 11.27
CA MET A 457 44.18 11.24 11.31
C MET A 457 42.93 11.82 10.61
N VAL A 458 41.83 11.07 10.56
CA VAL A 458 40.53 11.59 10.09
C VAL A 458 39.74 12.05 11.31
N ASP A 459 39.09 13.22 11.20
CA ASP A 459 38.21 13.73 12.25
C ASP A 459 37.09 12.71 12.56
N PRO A 460 36.99 12.21 13.80
CA PRO A 460 35.91 11.31 14.19
C PRO A 460 34.55 12.02 14.20
N ILE A 461 34.52 13.34 14.19
CA ILE A 461 33.28 14.12 14.17
C ILE A 461 32.86 14.39 12.72
N VAL A 462 31.64 13.98 12.39
CA VAL A 462 31.01 14.19 11.09
C VAL A 462 29.83 15.14 11.25
N HIS A 463 29.75 16.11 10.34
CA HIS A 463 28.67 17.08 10.27
C HIS A 463 27.67 16.66 9.18
N PRO A 464 26.45 16.24 9.55
CA PRO A 464 25.44 15.91 8.55
C PRO A 464 25.09 17.12 7.70
N LYS A 465 24.85 16.88 6.41
CA LYS A 465 24.37 17.88 5.45
C LYS A 465 23.13 17.32 4.77
N ASP A 466 22.06 18.12 4.73
CA ASP A 466 20.78 17.75 4.11
C ASP A 466 20.23 16.38 4.60
N GLY A 467 20.45 16.07 5.88
CA GLY A 467 20.02 14.81 6.50
C GLY A 467 20.85 13.58 6.16
N ALA A 468 22.00 13.74 5.50
CA ALA A 468 22.90 12.66 5.13
C ALA A 468 24.35 12.91 5.59
N TRP A 469 25.12 11.83 5.70
CA TRP A 469 26.56 11.87 5.98
C TRP A 469 27.26 10.69 5.29
N SER A 470 28.57 10.83 5.04
CA SER A 470 29.40 9.71 4.61
C SER A 470 30.08 9.05 5.80
N MET A 471 30.22 7.72 5.71
CA MET A 471 30.95 6.87 6.64
C MET A 471 32.33 6.49 6.10
N ASP A 472 32.74 7.10 4.98
CA ASP A 472 34.01 6.76 4.34
C ASP A 472 35.17 7.11 5.28
N ASN A 473 36.06 6.14 5.47
CA ASN A 473 37.22 6.22 6.38
C ASN A 473 36.88 6.45 7.86
N GLN A 474 35.62 6.30 8.27
CA GLN A 474 35.20 6.31 9.67
C GLN A 474 35.25 4.90 10.27
N THR A 475 35.56 4.80 11.56
CA THR A 475 35.52 3.57 12.35
C THR A 475 34.30 3.56 13.26
N LEU A 476 33.87 2.37 13.68
CA LEU A 476 32.77 2.22 14.63
C LEU A 476 33.17 2.83 15.98
N TYR A 477 32.24 3.55 16.62
CA TYR A 477 32.49 4.16 17.93
C TYR A 477 32.92 3.14 18.99
N LEU A 478 32.15 2.06 19.12
CA LEU A 478 32.49 0.90 19.93
C LEU A 478 32.32 -0.35 19.06
N PRO A 479 33.39 -0.86 18.44
CA PRO A 479 33.30 -2.09 17.68
C PRO A 479 33.02 -3.28 18.62
N ALA A 480 32.07 -4.13 18.22
CA ALA A 480 31.89 -5.45 18.80
C ALA A 480 32.96 -6.42 18.28
N THR A 481 33.12 -7.53 18.96
CA THR A 481 33.92 -8.67 18.48
C THR A 481 32.98 -9.77 18.03
N CYS A 482 33.22 -10.31 16.84
CA CYS A 482 32.63 -11.57 16.39
C CYS A 482 33.76 -12.61 16.39
N GLY A 483 33.77 -13.50 17.37
CA GLY A 483 34.78 -14.56 17.47
C GLY A 483 34.49 -15.72 16.53
N SER A 484 33.21 -16.04 16.34
CA SER A 484 32.77 -17.19 15.54
C SER A 484 31.47 -16.88 14.80
N TYR A 485 31.36 -17.34 13.55
CA TYR A 485 30.10 -17.25 12.80
C TYR A 485 29.93 -18.41 11.83
N SER A 486 28.68 -18.75 11.55
CA SER A 486 28.31 -19.75 10.53
C SER A 486 27.48 -19.15 9.41
N MET A 487 27.39 -19.89 8.31
CA MET A 487 26.62 -19.49 7.14
C MET A 487 25.61 -20.57 6.73
N ILE A 488 24.36 -20.15 6.54
CA ILE A 488 23.34 -20.93 5.86
C ILE A 488 23.12 -20.33 4.47
N ALA A 489 23.41 -21.08 3.43
CA ALA A 489 23.34 -20.65 2.05
C ALA A 489 22.17 -21.36 1.35
N LEU A 490 21.03 -20.67 1.17
CA LEU A 490 19.88 -21.20 0.43
C LEU A 490 20.05 -21.00 -1.08
N VAL A 491 21.20 -21.39 -1.61
CA VAL A 491 21.63 -21.20 -3.01
C VAL A 491 22.31 -22.48 -3.51
N ASN A 492 22.60 -22.53 -4.82
CA ASN A 492 23.25 -23.70 -5.40
C ASN A 492 24.69 -23.81 -4.84
N PRO A 493 25.16 -25.01 -4.41
CA PRO A 493 26.54 -25.21 -3.99
C PRO A 493 27.60 -24.76 -5.02
N ARG A 494 27.25 -24.73 -6.31
CA ARG A 494 28.12 -24.20 -7.37
C ARG A 494 28.46 -22.71 -7.21
N ASP A 495 27.67 -21.97 -6.45
CA ASP A 495 27.86 -20.53 -6.18
C ASP A 495 28.86 -20.27 -5.04
N GLN A 496 29.57 -21.28 -4.53
CA GLN A 496 30.52 -21.15 -3.42
C GLN A 496 31.59 -20.07 -3.64
N ASN A 497 32.08 -19.90 -4.87
CA ASN A 497 33.06 -18.85 -5.20
C ASN A 497 32.51 -17.44 -4.96
N LEU A 498 31.20 -17.23 -5.19
CA LEU A 498 30.53 -15.95 -4.91
C LEU A 498 30.41 -15.71 -3.40
N LEU A 499 30.15 -16.76 -2.62
CA LEU A 499 30.16 -16.67 -1.15
C LEU A 499 31.54 -16.28 -0.63
N GLN A 500 32.60 -16.85 -1.20
CA GLN A 500 33.98 -16.52 -0.83
C GLN A 500 34.34 -15.07 -1.12
N GLY A 501 34.03 -14.57 -2.32
CA GLY A 501 34.24 -13.16 -2.65
C GLY A 501 33.45 -12.21 -1.74
N PHE A 502 32.22 -12.57 -1.39
CA PHE A 502 31.41 -11.82 -0.44
C PHE A 502 32.01 -11.79 0.97
N CYS A 503 32.42 -12.95 1.52
CA CYS A 503 33.03 -13.03 2.86
C CYS A 503 34.32 -12.21 2.93
N GLN A 504 35.18 -12.27 1.90
CA GLN A 504 36.40 -11.47 1.84
C GLN A 504 36.10 -9.96 1.83
N ALA A 505 35.13 -9.52 1.03
CA ALA A 505 34.71 -8.12 0.98
C ALA A 505 34.11 -7.65 2.32
N LEU A 506 33.33 -8.51 2.98
CA LEU A 506 32.74 -8.22 4.27
C LEU A 506 33.81 -8.13 5.37
N TYR A 507 34.74 -9.08 5.42
CA TYR A 507 35.88 -9.10 6.33
C TYR A 507 36.73 -7.82 6.18
N ALA A 508 37.15 -7.50 4.94
CA ALA A 508 37.96 -6.31 4.68
C ALA A 508 37.25 -5.03 5.16
N LYS A 509 35.93 -4.94 4.96
CA LYS A 509 35.13 -3.81 5.43
C LYS A 509 34.99 -3.79 6.96
N ALA A 510 34.77 -4.94 7.60
CA ALA A 510 34.69 -5.05 9.06
C ALA A 510 36.00 -4.55 9.72
N THR A 511 37.14 -5.05 9.25
CA THR A 511 38.46 -4.63 9.73
C THR A 511 38.71 -3.14 9.47
N GLN A 512 38.33 -2.61 8.30
CA GLN A 512 38.43 -1.18 8.01
C GLN A 512 37.63 -0.34 9.03
N MET A 513 36.49 -0.84 9.48
CA MET A 513 35.61 -0.17 10.43
C MET A 513 35.98 -0.45 11.90
N GLY A 514 37.08 -1.16 12.16
CA GLY A 514 37.58 -1.46 13.50
C GLY A 514 36.93 -2.67 14.17
N MET A 515 36.09 -3.43 13.45
CA MET A 515 35.43 -4.63 13.97
C MET A 515 36.31 -5.86 13.78
N ASP A 516 36.53 -6.62 14.85
CA ASP A 516 37.13 -7.95 14.76
C ASP A 516 36.09 -8.95 14.27
N PHE A 517 36.39 -9.59 13.14
CA PHE A 517 35.45 -10.43 12.41
C PHE A 517 36.20 -11.55 11.68
N PRO A 518 35.73 -12.81 11.67
CA PRO A 518 36.48 -13.91 11.06
C PRO A 518 36.48 -13.80 9.52
N LYS A 519 37.56 -14.25 8.87
CA LYS A 519 37.70 -14.20 7.40
C LYS A 519 36.74 -15.15 6.66
N TRP A 520 36.37 -16.24 7.32
CA TRP A 520 35.56 -17.33 6.76
C TRP A 520 34.69 -17.90 7.89
N PRO A 521 33.43 -18.32 7.60
CA PRO A 521 32.60 -18.98 8.61
C PRO A 521 33.18 -20.32 9.05
N ASP A 522 32.93 -20.69 10.29
CA ASP A 522 33.32 -21.99 10.85
C ASP A 522 32.58 -23.13 10.14
N LEU A 523 31.32 -22.88 9.79
CA LEU A 523 30.43 -23.84 9.11
C LEU A 523 29.71 -23.18 7.95
N VAL A 524 29.63 -23.87 6.81
CA VAL A 524 28.79 -23.50 5.66
C VAL A 524 27.83 -24.64 5.37
N LYS A 525 26.53 -24.38 5.52
CA LYS A 525 25.46 -25.33 5.24
C LYS A 525 24.62 -24.85 4.07
N TYR A 526 24.25 -25.77 3.17
CA TYR A 526 23.45 -25.46 1.99
C TYR A 526 22.04 -26.00 2.13
N GLY A 527 21.06 -25.19 1.73
CA GLY A 527 19.64 -25.57 1.70
C GLY A 527 18.98 -25.13 0.40
N ARG A 528 17.77 -25.61 0.17
CA ARG A 528 16.95 -25.28 -1.02
C ARG A 528 15.79 -24.36 -0.68
N GLY A 529 15.22 -24.48 0.52
CA GLY A 529 14.00 -23.76 0.86
C GLY A 529 13.73 -23.61 2.35
N ARG A 530 12.46 -23.31 2.65
CA ARG A 530 11.97 -23.04 4.01
C ARG A 530 12.19 -24.22 4.95
N ASP A 531 11.88 -25.43 4.51
CA ASP A 531 11.90 -26.61 5.36
C ASP A 531 13.32 -26.95 5.84
N ASP A 532 14.32 -26.68 4.99
CA ASP A 532 15.73 -26.88 5.33
C ASP A 532 16.20 -25.90 6.41
N VAL A 533 15.66 -24.68 6.48
CA VAL A 533 16.13 -23.66 7.44
C VAL A 533 16.13 -24.18 8.87
N VAL A 534 15.03 -24.82 9.27
CA VAL A 534 14.88 -25.35 10.63
C VAL A 534 15.91 -26.45 10.90
N ILE A 535 16.14 -27.34 9.93
CA ILE A 535 17.10 -28.43 10.05
C ILE A 535 18.51 -27.88 10.15
N LEU A 536 18.89 -26.94 9.27
CA LEU A 536 20.24 -26.40 9.22
C LEU A 536 20.61 -25.57 10.45
N PHE A 537 19.65 -24.83 11.03
CA PHE A 537 19.89 -24.16 12.31
C PHE A 537 20.10 -25.16 13.46
N ASN A 538 19.33 -26.25 13.49
CA ASN A 538 19.53 -27.32 14.48
C ASN A 538 20.89 -27.99 14.32
N GLU A 539 21.32 -28.30 13.09
CA GLU A 539 22.64 -28.86 12.81
C GLU A 539 23.76 -27.95 13.32
N ILE A 540 23.72 -26.67 12.94
CA ILE A 540 24.70 -25.67 13.41
C ILE A 540 24.72 -25.64 14.94
N ALA A 541 23.56 -25.47 15.59
CA ALA A 541 23.49 -25.41 17.04
C ALA A 541 24.03 -26.67 17.72
N ASN A 542 23.81 -27.85 17.14
CA ASN A 542 24.32 -29.12 17.66
C ASN A 542 25.84 -29.25 17.49
N GLU A 543 26.40 -28.82 16.37
CA GLU A 543 27.85 -28.84 16.14
C GLU A 543 28.60 -27.94 17.15
N TYR A 544 28.09 -26.74 17.43
CA TYR A 544 28.65 -25.87 18.48
C TYR A 544 28.54 -26.48 19.88
N LYS A 545 27.39 -27.10 20.20
CA LYS A 545 27.22 -27.82 21.47
C LYS A 545 28.21 -28.98 21.62
N GLN A 546 28.41 -29.78 20.57
CA GLN A 546 29.31 -30.93 20.59
C GLN A 546 30.77 -30.51 20.74
N THR A 547 31.18 -29.45 20.05
CA THR A 547 32.55 -28.92 20.12
C THR A 547 32.80 -28.05 21.36
N SER A 548 31.80 -27.83 22.20
CA SER A 548 31.86 -26.91 23.36
C SER A 548 32.31 -25.48 22.97
N THR A 549 31.92 -25.04 21.78
CA THR A 549 32.16 -23.67 21.27
C THR A 549 30.85 -22.90 21.15
N SER A 550 30.91 -21.59 20.91
CA SER A 550 29.74 -20.73 20.74
C SER A 550 29.74 -20.07 19.37
N CYS A 551 28.54 -19.93 18.79
CA CYS A 551 28.32 -19.19 17.55
C CYS A 551 27.75 -17.81 17.87
N ASP A 552 28.46 -16.74 17.51
CA ASP A 552 27.99 -15.38 17.78
C ASP A 552 26.96 -14.93 16.74
N LEU A 553 27.06 -15.43 15.51
CA LEU A 553 26.26 -14.99 14.37
C LEU A 553 26.03 -16.10 13.33
N VAL A 554 24.81 -16.17 12.79
CA VAL A 554 24.52 -16.92 11.56
C VAL A 554 24.18 -15.96 10.43
N ILE A 555 24.99 -15.94 9.36
CA ILE A 555 24.67 -15.24 8.12
C ILE A 555 23.82 -16.15 7.24
N VAL A 556 22.63 -15.69 6.85
CA VAL A 556 21.72 -16.48 6.01
C VAL A 556 21.61 -15.85 4.62
N VAL A 557 22.11 -16.54 3.60
CA VAL A 557 22.01 -16.09 2.21
C VAL A 557 20.70 -16.60 1.60
N LEU A 558 19.85 -15.66 1.20
CA LEU A 558 18.54 -15.93 0.61
C LEU A 558 18.59 -15.76 -0.92
N PRO A 559 18.00 -16.67 -1.72
CA PRO A 559 18.07 -16.60 -3.18
C PRO A 559 17.30 -15.38 -3.71
N GLY A 560 16.25 -14.98 -3.02
CA GLY A 560 15.42 -13.82 -3.32
C GLY A 560 14.63 -13.39 -2.10
N LYS A 561 13.81 -12.34 -2.26
CA LYS A 561 12.89 -11.94 -1.20
C LYS A 561 11.78 -12.97 -1.09
N ASN A 562 11.67 -13.58 0.08
CA ASN A 562 10.58 -14.48 0.41
C ASN A 562 10.24 -14.27 1.89
N SER A 563 9.04 -13.76 2.15
CA SER A 563 8.61 -13.45 3.52
C SER A 563 8.53 -14.71 4.38
N ASP A 564 8.09 -15.84 3.84
CA ASP A 564 7.91 -17.08 4.60
C ASP A 564 9.26 -17.65 5.04
N ILE A 565 10.24 -17.71 4.13
CA ILE A 565 11.61 -18.14 4.47
C ILE A 565 12.23 -17.18 5.48
N TYR A 566 12.10 -15.87 5.27
CA TYR A 566 12.65 -14.88 6.21
C TYR A 566 12.05 -15.02 7.61
N MET A 567 10.72 -15.23 7.70
CA MET A 567 10.04 -15.45 8.97
C MET A 567 10.51 -16.73 9.65
N THR A 568 10.65 -17.84 8.92
CA THR A 568 11.18 -19.09 9.47
C THR A 568 12.62 -18.94 9.94
N VAL A 569 13.48 -18.22 9.21
CA VAL A 569 14.85 -17.90 9.68
C VAL A 569 14.80 -17.17 11.02
N LYS A 570 13.92 -16.17 11.15
CA LYS A 570 13.81 -15.35 12.37
C LYS A 570 13.21 -16.11 13.54
N GLU A 571 12.24 -16.98 13.28
CA GLU A 571 11.68 -17.88 14.29
C GLU A 571 12.75 -18.86 14.79
N SER A 572 13.47 -19.52 13.89
CA SER A 572 14.56 -20.43 14.25
C SER A 572 15.67 -19.73 15.00
N SER A 573 16.13 -18.56 14.53
CA SER A 573 17.24 -17.84 15.16
C SER A 573 16.85 -17.21 16.49
N ASP A 574 15.74 -16.45 16.52
CA ASP A 574 15.42 -15.54 17.63
C ASP A 574 14.59 -16.24 18.73
N MET A 575 13.74 -17.23 18.38
CA MET A 575 12.85 -17.90 19.33
C MET A 575 13.31 -19.29 19.74
N ILE A 576 13.88 -20.07 18.82
CA ILE A 576 14.23 -21.47 19.08
C ILE A 576 15.67 -21.59 19.59
N HIS A 577 16.64 -21.04 18.85
CA HIS A 577 18.06 -21.23 19.18
C HIS A 577 18.68 -20.09 19.97
N GLY A 578 18.13 -18.88 19.90
CA GLY A 578 18.70 -17.69 20.53
C GLY A 578 20.05 -17.29 19.95
N ILE A 579 20.31 -17.58 18.68
CA ILE A 579 21.55 -17.21 17.98
C ILE A 579 21.27 -16.03 17.06
N MET A 580 22.09 -14.98 17.12
CA MET A 580 21.87 -13.79 16.29
C MET A 580 21.97 -14.15 14.80
N SER A 581 21.08 -13.60 13.98
CA SER A 581 21.08 -13.88 12.54
C SER A 581 21.09 -12.64 11.65
N GLN A 582 21.83 -12.68 10.54
CA GLN A 582 21.88 -11.64 9.53
C GLN A 582 21.56 -12.19 8.13
N CYS A 583 20.36 -11.89 7.62
CA CYS A 583 19.95 -12.29 6.28
C CYS A 583 20.56 -11.38 5.20
N VAL A 584 21.02 -11.95 4.09
CA VAL A 584 21.56 -11.24 2.93
C VAL A 584 20.96 -11.83 1.66
N LEU A 585 20.55 -10.97 0.71
CA LEU A 585 20.04 -11.45 -0.58
C LEU A 585 21.19 -11.84 -1.51
N MET A 586 21.02 -12.90 -2.30
CA MET A 586 22.04 -13.40 -3.22
C MET A 586 22.53 -12.34 -4.21
N LYS A 587 21.65 -11.44 -4.67
CA LYS A 587 22.06 -10.30 -5.52
C LYS A 587 23.11 -9.37 -4.90
N ASN A 588 23.13 -9.27 -3.56
CA ASN A 588 24.11 -8.46 -2.81
C ASN A 588 25.39 -9.24 -2.54
N VAL A 589 25.31 -10.58 -2.51
CA VAL A 589 26.48 -11.48 -2.46
C VAL A 589 27.19 -11.48 -3.81
N GLN A 590 26.44 -11.53 -4.91
CA GLN A 590 26.97 -11.47 -6.28
C GLN A 590 27.70 -10.16 -6.59
N ARG A 591 27.26 -9.05 -5.98
CA ARG A 591 27.83 -7.70 -6.20
C ARG A 591 28.01 -6.98 -4.85
N PRO A 592 29.04 -7.35 -4.06
CA PRO A 592 29.26 -6.79 -2.73
C PRO A 592 29.88 -5.40 -2.82
N SER A 593 29.04 -4.37 -3.00
CA SER A 593 29.54 -2.98 -2.99
C SER A 593 30.02 -2.57 -1.59
N PRO A 594 31.05 -1.69 -1.49
CA PRO A 594 31.54 -1.19 -0.19
C PRO A 594 30.44 -0.60 0.69
N ALA A 595 29.48 0.12 0.09
CA ALA A 595 28.34 0.69 0.80
C ALA A 595 27.40 -0.40 1.36
N THR A 596 27.17 -1.49 0.62
CA THR A 596 26.35 -2.62 1.07
C THR A 596 27.03 -3.35 2.23
N CYS A 597 28.34 -3.64 2.12
CA CYS A 597 29.10 -4.26 3.19
C CYS A 597 29.11 -3.37 4.45
N SER A 598 29.32 -2.05 4.30
CA SER A 598 29.26 -1.11 5.44
C SER A 598 27.91 -1.18 6.15
N ASN A 599 26.80 -1.15 5.40
CA ASN A 599 25.45 -1.26 5.95
C ASN A 599 25.14 -2.61 6.62
N ILE A 600 25.80 -3.69 6.20
CA ILE A 600 25.71 -5.00 6.86
C ILE A 600 26.49 -4.96 8.18
N ILE A 601 27.73 -4.47 8.16
CA ILE A 601 28.57 -4.36 9.37
C ILE A 601 27.90 -3.48 10.42
N LEU A 602 27.28 -2.37 10.05
CA LEU A 602 26.53 -1.53 11.00
C LEU A 602 25.43 -2.31 11.73
N LYS A 603 24.75 -3.24 11.05
CA LYS A 603 23.72 -4.08 11.66
C LYS A 603 24.31 -5.19 12.53
N VAL A 604 25.37 -5.82 12.06
CA VAL A 604 26.06 -6.89 12.80
C VAL A 604 26.67 -6.33 14.07
N ASN A 605 27.36 -5.19 14.00
CA ASN A 605 27.94 -4.53 15.16
C ASN A 605 26.90 -4.27 16.26
N MET A 606 25.75 -3.69 15.90
CA MET A 606 24.67 -3.44 16.87
C MET A 606 24.08 -4.72 17.46
N LYS A 607 23.96 -5.79 16.65
CA LYS A 607 23.47 -7.09 17.11
C LYS A 607 24.41 -7.74 18.13
N LEU A 608 25.72 -7.60 17.91
CA LEU A 608 26.75 -8.13 18.79
C LEU A 608 27.08 -7.16 19.95
N GLY A 609 26.27 -6.13 20.17
CA GLY A 609 26.38 -5.23 21.33
C GLY A 609 27.29 -4.02 21.15
N GLY A 610 27.86 -3.81 19.96
CA GLY A 610 28.65 -2.63 19.62
C GLY A 610 27.80 -1.37 19.38
N ILE A 611 28.50 -0.24 19.26
CA ILE A 611 27.93 1.09 19.02
C ILE A 611 28.55 1.64 17.75
N ASN A 612 27.73 2.02 16.78
CA ASN A 612 28.21 2.52 15.49
C ASN A 612 28.74 3.95 15.59
N SER A 613 27.98 4.83 16.26
CA SER A 613 28.25 6.26 16.39
C SER A 613 27.48 6.85 17.58
N ARG A 614 27.86 8.05 18.00
CA ARG A 614 27.17 8.85 19.04
C ARG A 614 26.84 10.25 18.54
N ILE A 615 25.88 10.91 19.18
CA ILE A 615 25.65 12.34 19.00
C ILE A 615 26.64 13.09 19.89
N VAL A 616 27.29 14.14 19.36
CA VAL A 616 28.07 15.07 20.19
C VAL A 616 27.10 15.83 21.09
N ALA A 617 27.30 15.73 22.39
CA ALA A 617 26.40 16.33 23.36
C ALA A 617 26.48 17.87 23.32
N ASP A 618 25.33 18.52 23.25
CA ASP A 618 25.17 19.96 23.38
C ASP A 618 24.48 20.31 24.70
N ASN A 619 24.34 21.61 25.00
CA ASN A 619 23.73 22.09 26.23
C ASN A 619 22.30 21.55 26.44
N ILE A 620 21.55 21.29 25.36
CA ILE A 620 20.18 20.78 25.41
C ILE A 620 20.20 19.29 25.78
N THR A 621 21.01 18.50 25.08
CA THR A 621 21.15 17.06 25.29
C THR A 621 21.69 16.78 26.70
N HIS A 622 22.65 17.58 27.17
CA HIS A 622 23.09 17.54 28.56
C HIS A 622 21.93 17.73 29.53
N LYS A 623 21.23 18.86 29.43
CA LYS A 623 20.17 19.24 30.35
C LYS A 623 19.01 18.25 30.42
N TYR A 624 18.55 17.74 29.28
CA TYR A 624 17.29 16.98 29.20
C TYR A 624 17.45 15.47 29.04
N ILE A 625 18.66 14.98 28.72
CA ILE A 625 18.86 13.58 28.33
C ILE A 625 20.01 12.92 29.09
N ILE A 626 21.15 13.59 29.22
CA ILE A 626 22.36 12.99 29.84
C ILE A 626 22.39 13.22 31.34
N ASP A 627 22.19 14.46 31.79
CA ASP A 627 22.29 14.84 33.20
C ASP A 627 21.09 14.34 34.02
N GLN A 628 20.01 13.97 33.34
CA GLN A 628 18.78 13.43 33.91
C GLN A 628 18.56 12.01 33.39
N PRO A 629 18.34 10.99 34.25
CA PRO A 629 17.98 9.62 33.85
C PRO A 629 16.73 9.59 32.97
N THR A 630 16.93 9.58 31.66
CA THR A 630 15.86 9.73 30.69
C THR A 630 15.68 8.47 29.87
N LEU A 631 14.45 7.96 29.85
CA LEU A 631 14.04 6.81 29.05
C LEU A 631 13.41 7.29 27.73
N VAL A 632 13.96 6.85 26.59
CA VAL A 632 13.39 7.16 25.27
C VAL A 632 12.66 5.93 24.74
N VAL A 633 11.35 6.06 24.51
CA VAL A 633 10.50 4.94 24.08
C VAL A 633 9.90 5.22 22.70
N GLY A 634 10.10 4.27 21.79
CA GLY A 634 9.44 4.24 20.48
C GLY A 634 8.33 3.19 20.46
N ILE A 635 7.10 3.60 20.17
CA ILE A 635 5.95 2.69 20.07
C ILE A 635 5.39 2.72 18.64
N ASP A 636 5.24 1.53 18.07
CA ASP A 636 4.64 1.33 16.76
C ASP A 636 3.56 0.24 16.83
N VAL A 637 2.47 0.41 16.08
CA VAL A 637 1.36 -0.54 16.03
C VAL A 637 1.07 -0.90 14.59
N THR A 638 1.23 -2.19 14.28
CA THR A 638 0.89 -2.74 12.98
C THR A 638 -0.53 -3.28 13.03
N HIS A 639 -1.39 -2.75 12.17
CA HIS A 639 -2.74 -3.24 11.99
C HIS A 639 -2.80 -4.39 10.99
N PRO A 640 -3.63 -5.42 11.23
CA PRO A 640 -3.85 -6.48 10.25
C PRO A 640 -4.45 -5.88 8.98
N THR A 641 -4.13 -6.47 7.84
CA THR A 641 -4.84 -6.22 6.59
C THR A 641 -6.31 -6.63 6.73
N GLN A 642 -7.21 -6.12 5.88
CA GLN A 642 -8.63 -6.50 5.91
C GLN A 642 -8.85 -8.02 5.77
N ALA A 643 -7.94 -8.73 5.09
CA ALA A 643 -8.01 -10.18 4.97
C ALA A 643 -7.65 -10.87 6.29
N GLU A 644 -6.62 -10.40 6.97
CA GLU A 644 -6.16 -10.90 8.27
C GLU A 644 -7.16 -10.56 9.39
N GLU A 645 -7.81 -9.40 9.33
CA GLU A 645 -8.87 -9.00 10.26
C GLU A 645 -10.07 -9.95 10.17
N ARG A 646 -10.45 -10.40 8.97
CA ARG A 646 -11.48 -11.44 8.79
C ARG A 646 -11.07 -12.80 9.33
N MET A 647 -9.78 -13.04 9.50
CA MET A 647 -9.23 -14.24 10.17
C MET A 647 -9.02 -13.99 11.68
N ASN A 648 -9.52 -12.88 12.23
CA ASN A 648 -9.36 -12.47 13.63
C ASN A 648 -7.89 -12.36 14.08
N ILE A 649 -6.98 -12.03 13.17
CA ILE A 649 -5.58 -11.78 13.53
C ILE A 649 -5.49 -10.43 14.26
N PRO A 650 -4.95 -10.38 15.50
CA PRO A 650 -4.91 -9.15 16.29
C PRO A 650 -3.86 -8.16 15.77
N SER A 651 -4.02 -6.87 16.13
CA SER A 651 -2.96 -5.87 15.90
C SER A 651 -1.76 -6.13 16.79
N VAL A 652 -0.55 -5.97 16.26
CA VAL A 652 0.70 -6.19 16.99
C VAL A 652 1.31 -4.84 17.36
N ALA A 653 1.57 -4.64 18.65
CA ALA A 653 2.29 -3.48 19.15
C ALA A 653 3.75 -3.83 19.43
N ALA A 654 4.68 -3.07 18.87
CA ALA A 654 6.10 -3.14 19.17
C ALA A 654 6.48 -1.94 20.05
N VAL A 655 7.06 -2.22 21.21
CA VAL A 655 7.65 -1.21 22.09
C VAL A 655 9.15 -1.40 22.07
N ARG A 656 9.88 -0.32 21.79
CA ARG A 656 11.33 -0.27 21.90
C ARG A 656 11.68 0.66 23.04
N ASP A 657 12.48 0.17 23.97
CA ASP A 657 12.95 0.93 25.11
C ASP A 657 14.47 1.17 25.03
N MET A 658 14.92 2.27 25.62
CA MET A 658 16.29 2.73 25.64
C MET A 658 16.59 3.44 26.96
N LYS A 659 17.15 2.69 27.92
CA LYS A 659 17.45 3.16 29.29
C LYS A 659 18.67 4.10 29.34
N GLY A 660 18.45 5.37 29.65
CA GLY A 660 19.47 6.23 30.27
C GLY A 660 19.54 5.98 31.78
N VAL A 661 20.64 5.39 32.27
CA VAL A 661 20.94 5.23 33.71
C VAL A 661 21.79 6.43 34.19
N PRO A 662 21.64 6.95 35.43
CA PRO A 662 22.47 8.05 35.90
C PRO A 662 23.94 7.67 36.09
N ILE A 663 24.84 8.59 35.74
CA ILE A 663 26.27 8.53 36.03
C ILE A 663 26.46 8.92 37.50
N ASN A 664 26.64 7.96 38.40
CA ASN A 664 27.36 8.22 39.65
C ASN A 664 27.94 6.94 40.28
N SER A 665 29.18 7.10 40.78
CA SER A 665 30.04 6.19 41.54
C SER A 665 30.90 5.18 40.76
N LYS A 666 32.21 5.38 40.96
CA LYS A 666 33.35 4.54 40.62
C LYS A 666 33.08 3.05 40.92
N ARG A 667 32.79 2.23 39.91
CA ARG A 667 33.10 0.78 39.88
C ARG A 667 32.87 0.18 38.49
N ASN A 668 33.86 -0.59 38.07
CA ASN A 668 34.18 -1.04 36.71
C ASN A 668 33.07 -1.81 35.94
N ASP A 669 33.06 -1.54 34.63
CA ASP A 669 32.85 -2.44 33.47
C ASP A 669 31.47 -2.98 33.06
N VAL A 670 30.41 -2.86 33.86
CA VAL A 670 29.06 -3.33 33.43
C VAL A 670 28.01 -2.20 33.36
N ARG A 671 28.34 -1.02 33.87
CA ARG A 671 27.39 0.10 34.08
C ARG A 671 27.37 1.17 32.97
N GLN A 672 28.38 1.22 32.10
CA GLN A 672 28.44 2.18 30.99
C GLN A 672 27.69 1.71 29.72
N ARG A 673 27.53 0.38 29.55
CA ARG A 673 27.08 -0.25 28.30
C ARG A 673 25.60 0.01 27.91
N PHE A 674 24.79 0.57 28.81
CA PHE A 674 23.35 0.77 28.60
C PHE A 674 22.93 2.20 28.29
N ILE A 675 23.59 3.21 28.88
CA ILE A 675 23.36 4.64 28.59
C ILE A 675 23.76 4.96 27.15
N ASP A 676 24.81 4.31 26.68
CA ASP A 676 25.43 4.64 25.40
C ASP A 676 24.68 4.13 24.17
N LYS A 677 23.58 3.38 24.36
CA LYS A 677 22.70 2.98 23.26
C LYS A 677 21.78 4.10 22.81
N LEU A 678 21.79 5.28 23.44
CA LEU A 678 20.73 6.30 23.39
C LEU A 678 20.25 6.81 22.02
N PHE A 679 20.91 6.50 20.88
CA PHE A 679 20.53 7.08 19.58
C PHE A 679 20.68 6.19 18.32
N CYS A 680 20.75 4.86 18.42
CA CYS A 680 20.73 4.00 17.23
C CYS A 680 19.30 3.58 16.84
N LEU A 681 18.66 4.36 15.96
CA LEU A 681 17.34 4.03 15.39
C LEU A 681 17.46 3.01 14.24
N VAL A 682 17.57 1.72 14.54
CA VAL A 682 17.40 0.63 13.55
C VAL A 682 16.59 -0.53 14.14
N HIS A 683 15.78 -1.15 13.29
CA HIS A 683 14.85 -2.24 13.61
C HIS A 683 15.51 -3.48 14.27
N LEU A 684 15.43 -3.57 15.60
CA LEU A 684 15.58 -4.77 16.43
C LEU A 684 14.29 -5.06 17.22
N THR A 685 13.56 -6.12 16.86
CA THR A 685 12.47 -6.69 17.63
C THR A 685 13.06 -7.70 18.60
N GLU A 686 13.52 -7.26 19.77
CA GLU A 686 13.97 -8.18 20.81
C GLU A 686 13.33 -7.81 22.15
N ARG A 687 12.56 -8.76 22.69
CA ARG A 687 12.04 -8.72 24.06
C ARG A 687 13.16 -9.11 25.00
N ASN A 688 13.87 -8.12 25.55
CA ASN A 688 14.64 -8.35 26.77
C ASN A 688 13.88 -7.75 27.95
N THR A 689 13.30 -8.63 28.78
CA THR A 689 12.78 -8.31 30.10
C THR A 689 13.96 -8.09 31.05
N TYR A 690 14.37 -6.84 31.24
CA TYR A 690 15.22 -6.48 32.38
C TYR A 690 14.36 -5.83 33.46
N THR A 691 14.45 -6.36 34.67
CA THR A 691 13.86 -5.81 35.90
C THR A 691 14.09 -4.30 35.96
N ALA A 692 13.00 -3.54 36.09
CA ALA A 692 13.04 -2.09 36.22
C ALA A 692 13.69 -1.73 37.56
N SER A 693 14.71 -0.86 37.52
CA SER A 693 15.24 -0.22 38.73
C SER A 693 14.30 0.94 39.12
N PRO A 694 14.10 1.26 40.41
CA PRO A 694 13.03 2.14 40.89
C PRO A 694 13.19 3.65 40.59
N MET A 695 14.11 4.06 39.71
CA MET A 695 14.48 5.47 39.50
C MET A 695 14.32 5.90 38.03
N ILE A 696 13.08 5.92 37.52
CA ILE A 696 12.75 6.60 36.25
C ILE A 696 12.01 7.89 36.61
N GLN A 697 12.61 9.05 36.31
CA GLN A 697 12.03 10.36 36.60
C GLN A 697 11.28 10.99 35.41
N SER A 698 11.52 10.52 34.18
CA SER A 698 10.97 11.08 32.93
C SER A 698 10.93 10.04 31.80
N ALA A 699 9.85 10.05 30.99
CA ALA A 699 9.69 9.20 29.81
C ALA A 699 9.30 10.03 28.57
N MET A 700 10.02 9.87 27.46
CA MET A 700 9.67 10.48 26.16
C MET A 700 9.05 9.44 25.23
N ASN A 701 7.87 9.75 24.70
CA ASN A 701 7.13 8.89 23.77
C ASN A 701 7.22 9.42 22.33
N SER A 702 7.76 8.60 21.42
CA SER A 702 7.68 8.82 19.98
C SER A 702 6.70 7.81 19.36
N THR A 703 5.63 8.31 18.72
CA THR A 703 4.64 7.48 18.02
C THR A 703 4.74 7.70 16.52
N LYS A 704 4.81 6.62 15.72
CA LYS A 704 4.71 6.73 14.26
C LYS A 704 3.24 6.75 13.84
N THR A 705 2.85 7.79 13.12
CA THR A 705 1.60 7.97 12.33
C THR A 705 0.32 7.36 12.90
N HIS A 706 -0.55 8.20 13.45
CA HIS A 706 -1.91 7.82 13.87
C HIS A 706 -2.95 8.69 13.16
N GLY A 707 -4.09 8.11 12.78
CA GLY A 707 -5.28 8.90 12.47
C GLY A 707 -5.74 9.64 13.74
N GLN A 708 -5.96 10.97 13.64
CA GLN A 708 -6.24 11.84 14.79
C GLN A 708 -7.39 11.32 15.69
N GLY A 709 -8.38 10.61 15.12
CA GLY A 709 -9.52 10.04 15.85
C GLY A 709 -9.18 8.94 16.88
N HIS A 710 -8.01 8.29 16.78
CA HIS A 710 -7.62 7.21 17.71
C HIS A 710 -6.59 7.62 18.76
N PHE A 711 -6.07 8.84 18.69
CA PHE A 711 -4.97 9.32 19.54
C PHE A 711 -5.35 9.33 21.03
N ARG A 712 -6.55 9.81 21.38
CA ARG A 712 -6.99 9.98 22.79
C ARG A 712 -7.36 8.67 23.49
N LYS A 713 -8.04 7.73 22.79
CA LYS A 713 -8.40 6.41 23.37
C LYS A 713 -7.15 5.60 23.70
N ARG A 714 -6.09 5.70 22.88
CA ARG A 714 -4.83 5.00 23.12
C ARG A 714 -3.93 5.71 24.12
N LEU A 715 -3.87 7.04 24.18
CA LEU A 715 -3.10 7.73 25.22
C LEU A 715 -3.61 7.38 26.62
N LYS A 716 -4.94 7.38 26.82
CA LYS A 716 -5.56 7.02 28.11
C LYS A 716 -5.30 5.57 28.51
N GLY A 717 -5.39 4.61 27.59
CA GLY A 717 -5.13 3.20 27.89
C GLY A 717 -3.64 2.87 28.05
N THR A 718 -2.77 3.44 27.21
CA THR A 718 -1.33 3.09 27.18
C THR A 718 -0.55 3.70 28.35
N VAL A 719 -0.94 4.90 28.81
CA VAL A 719 -0.28 5.56 29.95
C VAL A 719 -0.75 4.95 31.27
N ASN A 720 -2.04 4.65 31.43
CA ASN A 720 -2.58 4.12 32.68
C ASN A 720 -2.30 2.63 32.90
N ASP A 721 -2.28 1.78 31.87
CA ASP A 721 -2.12 0.32 32.06
C ASP A 721 -0.66 -0.13 32.12
N LYS A 722 0.31 0.71 31.73
CA LYS A 722 1.74 0.33 31.68
C LYS A 722 2.66 1.11 32.62
N PHE A 723 2.24 2.26 33.12
CA PHE A 723 3.04 3.10 34.02
C PHE A 723 2.31 3.43 35.34
N GLY A 724 1.14 2.82 35.57
CA GLY A 724 0.40 2.86 36.83
C GLY A 724 0.87 1.81 37.83
#